data_AF-A0A3N5JAC2-F1
#
_entry.id   AF-A0A3N5JAC2-F1
#
_cell.length_a   1.000
_cell.length_b   1.000
_cell.length_c   1.000
_cell.angle_alpha   90.00
_cell.angle_beta   90.00
_cell.angle_gamma   90.00
#
_symmetry.space_group_name_H-M   'P 1'
#
loop_
_entity.id
_entity.type
_entity.pdbx_description
1 polymer ?
#
loop_
_entity_poly.entity_id
_entity_poly.type
_entity_poly.pdbx_seq_one_letter_code
_entity_poly.pdbx_strand_id
1 'polypeptide(L)'
;MGEQNVRLNKDEGAHQAFMKALLAEVHALETMLRSGMLESGVRRIGAEQEMFLVDRARKPANKAREILAAIGDRRFTHELGLFNLEANLSPRRLGGDCLRQLENEAQELYRRACDTAAKFDCDIALVGILPTLTKANLGLDSMTPIPRYHALNDAICALRGKDFEFTINGIDQLSVKHDNVMLEACNTSFQVHFQVSPEHFAKNYNIAQLITGPLLAAAANSPLLLGKRLWHETRIAVFEYSIDTRSNVFQERGLKPRVHFGDHWIEDSVTEIFKEDIARFRVVLTTDTEEDPLGMVERGETPSLNALRLHNGTVYRWNRPCYGIYEGVPHLRIENRVIPSGPTVLDEVANAAFFFGMMAGMIESARDVRELLPFSEVKANFLAAARDGIRAQMNWFNDTHLPAKQLVLEQLIPLAREGLQQVGIDRDDIDRYLGVLHDRVTMRRTGARWALESLETMNQAGITPDQRMRCLVDSMVRQQASGSPISQWELAHLDSGPGWRDSYRTVGQFMTQDLFTVRPDDIVDFAATLMDWRHVRHVPVEDDSGRLVGLISHRALLRLVAQGRVGREHKVTVEEIMHREPVTVRPDTPTVEAIRLMRAKKLACLPVTRDNRLVGIITEHDLIVVASRLLETYLDEET
;
A
#
# COMPACT_ATOMS: atom_id res chain seq x y z
N MET A 1 -10.57 3.31 15.46
CA MET A 1 -11.91 2.93 14.95
C MET A 1 -12.84 4.12 14.68
N GLY A 2 -13.26 4.27 13.42
CA GLY A 2 -14.22 5.29 13.00
C GLY A 2 -15.68 4.90 13.23
N GLU A 3 -16.57 5.88 13.16
CA GLU A 3 -18.02 5.71 13.33
C GLU A 3 -18.62 4.82 12.23
N GLN A 4 -19.40 3.80 12.60
CA GLN A 4 -19.99 2.84 11.64
C GLN A 4 -21.37 3.29 11.12
N ASN A 5 -22.08 4.11 11.90
CA ASN A 5 -23.39 4.66 11.54
C ASN A 5 -23.22 5.99 10.80
N VAL A 6 -23.00 5.93 9.49
CA VAL A 6 -22.85 7.15 8.67
C VAL A 6 -24.00 7.31 7.67
N ARG A 7 -24.34 8.56 7.35
CA ARG A 7 -25.31 8.93 6.32
C ARG A 7 -24.63 9.68 5.18
N LEU A 8 -25.16 9.48 3.97
CA LEU A 8 -24.70 10.19 2.77
C LEU A 8 -25.12 11.66 2.80
N ASN A 9 -24.18 12.52 2.41
CA ASN A 9 -24.34 13.97 2.35
C ASN A 9 -25.21 14.39 1.14
N LYS A 10 -26.51 14.06 1.15
CA LYS A 10 -27.49 14.44 0.10
C LYS A 10 -28.47 15.54 0.53
N ASP A 11 -28.54 15.88 1.81
CA ASP A 11 -29.44 16.90 2.36
C ASP A 11 -28.63 18.08 2.92
N GLU A 12 -28.87 19.27 2.37
CA GLU A 12 -28.20 20.52 2.76
C GLU A 12 -28.49 20.89 4.22
N GLY A 13 -29.68 20.56 4.73
CA GLY A 13 -30.04 20.77 6.13
C GLY A 13 -29.21 19.90 7.08
N ALA A 14 -29.05 18.61 6.75
CA ALA A 14 -28.21 17.69 7.51
C ALA A 14 -26.73 18.10 7.50
N HIS A 15 -26.23 18.62 6.38
CA HIS A 15 -24.87 19.14 6.28
C HIS A 15 -24.63 20.34 7.20
N GLN A 16 -25.54 21.32 7.18
CA GLN A 16 -25.44 22.50 8.04
C GLN A 16 -25.54 22.14 9.52
N ALA A 17 -26.43 21.19 9.88
CA ALA A 17 -26.55 20.68 11.24
C ALA A 17 -25.24 20.00 11.70
N PHE A 18 -24.67 19.14 10.87
CA PHE A 18 -23.39 18.48 11.18
C PHE A 18 -22.24 19.47 11.32
N MET A 19 -22.15 20.48 10.45
CA MET A 19 -21.14 21.54 10.57
C MET A 19 -21.29 22.34 11.87
N LYS A 20 -22.52 22.64 12.29
CA LYS A 20 -22.76 23.31 13.58
C LYS A 20 -22.33 22.43 14.75
N ALA A 21 -22.67 21.14 14.73
CA ALA A 21 -22.24 20.19 15.75
C ALA A 21 -20.72 20.07 15.80
N LEU A 22 -20.05 19.95 14.65
CA LEU A 22 -18.59 19.90 14.54
C LEU A 22 -17.91 21.14 15.15
N LEU A 23 -18.44 22.34 14.88
CA LEU A 23 -17.92 23.57 15.49
C LEU A 23 -18.16 23.62 17.01
N ALA A 24 -19.33 23.19 17.48
CA ALA A 24 -19.64 23.10 18.90
C ALA A 24 -18.73 22.10 19.63
N GLU A 25 -18.45 20.95 19.02
CA GLU A 25 -17.53 19.93 19.56
C GLU A 25 -16.08 20.43 19.62
N VAL A 26 -15.63 21.24 18.65
CA VAL A 26 -14.31 21.90 18.73
C VAL A 26 -14.25 22.89 19.90
N HIS A 27 -15.32 23.67 20.13
CA HIS A 27 -15.38 24.57 21.29
C HIS A 27 -15.47 23.82 22.63
N ALA A 28 -16.15 22.67 22.65
CA ALA A 28 -16.14 21.76 23.79
C ALA A 28 -14.72 21.27 24.07
N LEU A 29 -13.99 20.78 23.05
CA LEU A 29 -12.59 20.34 23.20
C LEU A 29 -11.66 21.46 23.71
N GLU A 30 -11.79 22.69 23.20
CA GLU A 30 -11.04 23.84 23.72
C GLU A 30 -11.34 24.11 25.20
N THR A 31 -12.60 23.95 25.60
CA THR A 31 -13.01 24.14 26.99
C THR A 31 -12.46 23.03 27.87
N MET A 32 -12.49 21.77 27.40
CA MET A 32 -11.85 20.62 28.07
C MET A 32 -10.34 20.81 28.26
N LEU A 33 -9.66 21.40 27.27
CA LEU A 33 -8.24 21.74 27.36
C LEU A 33 -7.97 22.79 28.44
N ARG A 34 -8.80 23.85 28.51
CA ARG A 34 -8.67 24.92 29.52
C ARG A 34 -9.04 24.47 30.93
N SER A 35 -10.04 23.59 31.07
CA SER A 35 -10.54 23.10 32.36
C SER A 35 -9.73 21.93 32.92
N GLY A 36 -8.76 21.38 32.17
CA GLY A 36 -7.95 20.25 32.59
C GLY A 36 -8.72 18.93 32.64
N MET A 37 -9.75 18.78 31.81
CA MET A 37 -10.62 17.59 31.78
C MET A 37 -9.96 16.38 31.09
N LEU A 38 -8.97 16.63 30.23
CA LEU A 38 -8.23 15.60 29.51
C LEU A 38 -7.14 14.99 30.39
N GLU A 39 -6.97 13.66 30.32
CA GLU A 39 -5.97 12.94 31.09
C GLU A 39 -4.54 13.44 30.79
N SER A 40 -3.80 13.78 31.85
CA SER A 40 -2.38 14.15 31.77
C SER A 40 -1.52 13.30 32.71
N GLY A 41 -0.20 13.30 32.51
CA GLY A 41 0.77 12.60 33.35
C GLY A 41 0.84 11.09 33.12
N VAL A 42 0.05 10.55 32.20
CA VAL A 42 0.06 9.13 31.83
C VAL A 42 0.44 8.96 30.36
N ARG A 43 1.41 8.10 30.09
CA ARG A 43 1.78 7.67 28.74
C ARG A 43 1.31 6.23 28.55
N ARG A 44 0.37 6.03 27.63
CA ARG A 44 -0.04 4.72 27.13
C ARG A 44 0.40 4.55 25.69
N ILE A 45 0.74 3.33 25.33
CA ILE A 45 1.00 2.87 23.98
C ILE A 45 -0.09 1.90 23.53
N GLY A 46 -0.28 1.75 22.23
CA GLY A 46 -1.14 0.75 21.61
C GLY A 46 -0.77 0.57 20.15
N ALA A 47 -1.42 -0.36 19.47
CA ALA A 47 -1.22 -0.55 18.03
C ALA A 47 -2.47 -1.08 17.33
N GLU A 48 -2.51 -0.89 16.01
CA GLU A 48 -3.48 -1.51 15.08
C GLU A 48 -2.66 -2.31 14.05
N GLN A 49 -3.01 -3.58 13.86
CA GLN A 49 -2.38 -4.49 12.92
C GLN A 49 -3.30 -4.72 11.73
N GLU A 50 -2.88 -4.30 10.54
CA GLU A 50 -3.54 -4.66 9.28
C GLU A 50 -2.78 -5.80 8.60
N MET A 51 -3.51 -6.63 7.84
CA MET A 51 -3.01 -7.88 7.27
C MET A 51 -3.64 -8.14 5.90
N PHE A 52 -2.90 -8.78 5.00
CA PHE A 52 -3.45 -9.30 3.74
C PHE A 52 -3.85 -10.77 3.87
N LEU A 53 -4.98 -11.13 3.25
CA LEU A 53 -5.40 -12.50 3.00
C LEU A 53 -4.95 -12.94 1.61
N VAL A 54 -4.30 -14.11 1.53
CA VAL A 54 -3.91 -14.71 0.27
C VAL A 54 -4.45 -16.12 0.12
N ASP A 55 -4.82 -16.51 -1.10
CA ASP A 55 -5.26 -17.87 -1.41
C ASP A 55 -4.07 -18.83 -1.58
N ARG A 56 -4.34 -20.11 -1.88
CA ARG A 56 -3.31 -21.11 -2.20
C ARG A 56 -2.43 -20.72 -3.39
N ALA A 57 -2.93 -19.86 -4.28
CA ALA A 57 -2.15 -19.30 -5.37
C ALA A 57 -1.37 -18.04 -4.96
N ARG A 58 -1.31 -17.68 -3.68
CA ARG A 58 -0.67 -16.46 -3.17
C ARG A 58 -1.25 -15.17 -3.75
N LYS A 59 -2.49 -15.19 -4.21
CA LYS A 59 -3.24 -14.03 -4.72
C LYS A 59 -4.19 -13.49 -3.66
N PRO A 60 -4.62 -12.22 -3.73
CA PRO A 60 -5.60 -11.67 -2.79
C PRO A 60 -6.84 -12.57 -2.66
N ALA A 61 -7.21 -12.92 -1.43
CA ALA A 61 -8.39 -13.75 -1.14
C ALA A 61 -9.51 -12.90 -0.53
N ASN A 62 -10.64 -12.76 -1.24
CA ASN A 62 -11.83 -12.05 -0.78
C ASN A 62 -12.62 -12.87 0.26
N LYS A 63 -12.02 -13.14 1.41
CA LYS A 63 -12.54 -14.02 2.48
C LYS A 63 -12.58 -13.38 3.86
N ALA A 64 -12.33 -12.08 3.96
CA ALA A 64 -12.28 -11.36 5.24
C ALA A 64 -13.56 -11.54 6.06
N ARG A 65 -14.75 -11.50 5.43
CA ARG A 65 -16.02 -11.64 6.17
C ARG A 65 -16.19 -13.01 6.80
N GLU A 66 -15.96 -14.07 6.03
CA GLU A 66 -16.08 -15.44 6.52
C GLU A 66 -15.05 -15.72 7.62
N ILE A 67 -13.82 -15.22 7.44
CA ILE A 67 -12.74 -15.38 8.41
C ILE A 67 -13.02 -14.59 9.69
N LEU A 68 -13.43 -13.32 9.62
CA LEU A 68 -13.76 -12.51 10.78
C LEU A 68 -14.92 -13.11 11.59
N ALA A 69 -15.96 -13.61 10.90
CA ALA A 69 -17.06 -14.30 11.55
C ALA A 69 -16.60 -15.58 12.28
N ALA A 70 -15.63 -16.31 11.71
CA ALA A 70 -15.07 -17.51 12.32
C ALA A 70 -14.05 -17.23 13.44
N ILE A 71 -13.34 -16.09 13.38
CA ILE A 71 -12.40 -15.66 14.43
C ILE A 71 -13.16 -15.39 15.73
N GLY A 72 -14.31 -14.72 15.66
CA GLY A 72 -15.19 -14.47 16.82
C GLY A 72 -14.57 -13.62 17.92
N ASP A 73 -13.53 -12.83 17.60
CA ASP A 73 -12.81 -11.96 18.53
C ASP A 73 -13.07 -10.49 18.17
N ARG A 74 -13.63 -9.74 19.14
CA ARG A 74 -13.99 -8.33 19.00
C ARG A 74 -12.82 -7.38 18.71
N ARG A 75 -11.57 -7.84 18.92
CA ARG A 75 -10.37 -7.06 18.56
C ARG A 75 -10.20 -6.97 17.05
N PHE A 76 -10.78 -7.89 16.29
CA PHE A 76 -10.74 -7.88 14.83
C PHE A 76 -11.92 -7.11 14.24
N THR A 77 -11.66 -6.41 13.14
CA THR A 77 -12.65 -5.64 12.40
C THR A 77 -12.43 -5.74 10.89
N HIS A 78 -13.42 -5.26 10.14
CA HIS A 78 -13.34 -5.12 8.70
C HIS A 78 -12.48 -3.93 8.29
N GLU A 79 -11.81 -4.10 7.15
CA GLU A 79 -11.21 -3.04 6.36
C GLU A 79 -11.99 -2.81 5.05
N LEU A 80 -11.60 -1.80 4.28
CA LEU A 80 -12.23 -1.45 3.00
C LEU A 80 -12.27 -2.66 2.03
N GLY A 81 -11.19 -3.42 1.93
CA GLY A 81 -11.07 -4.59 1.05
C GLY A 81 -11.45 -5.90 1.74
N LEU A 82 -12.13 -6.79 1.01
CA LEU A 82 -12.44 -8.16 1.45
C LEU A 82 -11.22 -9.08 1.57
N PHE A 83 -10.05 -8.60 1.15
CA PHE A 83 -8.76 -9.26 1.26
C PHE A 83 -7.89 -8.66 2.38
N ASN A 84 -8.44 -7.77 3.21
CA ASN A 84 -7.75 -7.18 4.35
C ASN A 84 -8.43 -7.58 5.67
N LEU A 85 -7.62 -7.72 6.72
CA LEU A 85 -8.07 -7.84 8.10
C LEU A 85 -7.40 -6.74 8.92
N GLU A 86 -8.09 -6.24 9.94
CA GLU A 86 -7.52 -5.33 10.95
C GLU A 86 -7.75 -5.92 12.35
N ALA A 87 -6.77 -5.80 13.22
CA ALA A 87 -6.87 -6.14 14.64
C ALA A 87 -6.34 -5.00 15.52
N ASN A 88 -7.09 -4.66 16.57
CA ASN A 88 -6.76 -3.59 17.51
C ASN A 88 -6.13 -4.19 18.78
N LEU A 89 -4.92 -3.74 19.14
CA LEU A 89 -4.20 -4.18 20.34
C LEU A 89 -4.62 -3.36 21.56
N SER A 90 -4.52 -3.99 22.73
CA SER A 90 -4.91 -3.37 23.99
C SER A 90 -3.95 -2.23 24.35
N PRO A 91 -4.46 -1.08 24.85
CA PRO A 91 -3.61 0.00 25.33
C PRO A 91 -2.90 -0.41 26.61
N ARG A 92 -1.62 -0.01 26.75
CA ARG A 92 -0.75 -0.37 27.88
C ARG A 92 -0.01 0.85 28.37
N ARG A 93 0.24 0.97 29.67
CA ARG A 93 1.14 2.02 30.19
C ARG A 93 2.56 1.78 29.67
N LEU A 94 3.24 2.85 29.30
CA LEU A 94 4.64 2.82 28.87
C LEU A 94 5.54 2.59 30.09
N GLY A 95 6.35 1.52 30.06
CA GLY A 95 7.28 1.14 31.13
C GLY A 95 7.28 -0.38 31.37
N GLY A 96 8.30 -0.88 32.07
CA GLY A 96 8.47 -2.30 32.37
C GLY A 96 8.55 -3.17 31.11
N ASP A 97 7.74 -4.23 31.08
CA ASP A 97 7.67 -5.24 30.02
C ASP A 97 6.62 -4.91 28.94
N CYS A 98 6.17 -3.66 28.84
CA CYS A 98 5.06 -3.30 27.96
C CYS A 98 5.30 -3.61 26.48
N LEU A 99 6.57 -3.59 26.02
CA LEU A 99 6.93 -3.91 24.64
C LEU A 99 6.83 -5.41 24.36
N ARG A 100 7.32 -6.27 25.26
CA ARG A 100 7.13 -7.72 25.16
C ARG A 100 5.67 -8.13 25.29
N GLN A 101 4.87 -7.42 26.10
CA GLN A 101 3.43 -7.63 26.11
C GLN A 101 2.76 -7.23 24.79
N LEU A 102 3.20 -6.13 24.16
CA LEU A 102 2.73 -5.72 22.84
C LEU A 102 3.08 -6.78 21.77
N GLU A 103 4.32 -7.29 21.76
CA GLU A 103 4.74 -8.40 20.88
C GLU A 103 3.90 -9.65 21.10
N ASN A 104 3.70 -10.06 22.35
CA ASN A 104 2.93 -11.26 22.68
C ASN A 104 1.47 -11.16 22.19
N GLU A 105 0.84 -9.99 22.36
CA GLU A 105 -0.54 -9.77 21.87
C GLU A 105 -0.58 -9.69 20.34
N ALA A 106 0.35 -8.98 19.69
CA ALA A 106 0.45 -8.94 18.23
C ALA A 106 0.63 -10.35 17.65
N GLN A 107 1.51 -11.16 18.24
CA GLN A 107 1.77 -12.54 17.83
C GLN A 107 0.58 -13.47 18.13
N GLU A 108 -0.19 -13.21 19.19
CA GLU A 108 -1.45 -13.92 19.46
C GLU A 108 -2.49 -13.65 18.37
N LEU A 109 -2.70 -12.37 18.04
CA LEU A 109 -3.64 -11.94 17.00
C LEU A 109 -3.23 -12.49 15.63
N TYR A 110 -1.96 -12.35 15.26
CA TYR A 110 -1.42 -12.88 14.01
C TYR A 110 -1.64 -14.39 13.89
N ARG A 111 -1.28 -15.18 14.92
CA ARG A 111 -1.52 -16.64 14.92
C ARG A 111 -2.99 -16.99 14.82
N ARG A 112 -3.87 -16.29 15.54
CA ARG A 112 -5.32 -16.51 15.46
C ARG A 112 -5.87 -16.26 14.05
N ALA A 113 -5.36 -15.21 13.38
CA ALA A 113 -5.70 -14.91 12.00
C ALA A 113 -5.21 -16.03 11.06
N CYS A 114 -3.96 -16.47 11.18
CA CYS A 114 -3.40 -17.59 10.41
C CYS A 114 -4.18 -18.89 10.61
N ASP A 115 -4.39 -19.31 11.86
CA ASP A 115 -5.10 -20.55 12.21
C ASP A 115 -6.53 -20.57 11.69
N THR A 116 -7.18 -19.40 11.62
CA THR A 116 -8.54 -19.29 11.09
C THR A 116 -8.54 -19.22 9.57
N ALA A 117 -7.65 -18.44 8.96
CA ALA A 117 -7.50 -18.34 7.51
C ALA A 117 -7.20 -19.71 6.87
N ALA A 118 -6.38 -20.53 7.51
CA ALA A 118 -6.04 -21.89 7.05
C ALA A 118 -7.28 -22.79 6.87
N LYS A 119 -8.34 -22.60 7.68
CA LYS A 119 -9.60 -23.33 7.56
C LYS A 119 -10.40 -22.97 6.30
N PHE A 120 -10.06 -21.85 5.67
CA PHE A 120 -10.65 -21.34 4.44
C PHE A 120 -9.68 -21.40 3.26
N ASP A 121 -8.63 -22.24 3.34
CA ASP A 121 -7.61 -22.37 2.29
C ASP A 121 -6.89 -21.04 1.97
N CYS A 122 -6.77 -20.19 3.00
CA CYS A 122 -6.11 -18.89 2.93
C CYS A 122 -4.93 -18.84 3.90
N ASP A 123 -3.96 -17.98 3.60
CA ASP A 123 -2.87 -17.61 4.47
C ASP A 123 -2.87 -16.09 4.73
N ILE A 124 -2.09 -15.66 5.71
CA ILE A 124 -1.88 -14.24 6.04
C ILE A 124 -0.52 -13.78 5.54
N ALA A 125 -0.45 -12.59 4.96
CA ALA A 125 0.79 -11.91 4.61
C ALA A 125 0.89 -10.56 5.33
N LEU A 126 2.02 -10.32 6.01
CA LEU A 126 2.36 -9.03 6.63
C LEU A 126 3.24 -8.21 5.68
N VAL A 127 2.65 -7.26 4.96
CA VAL A 127 3.36 -6.44 3.96
C VAL A 127 2.66 -5.11 3.79
N GLY A 128 3.35 -4.05 3.36
CA GLY A 128 2.67 -2.76 3.14
C GLY A 128 1.74 -2.77 1.91
N ILE A 129 2.16 -3.39 0.81
CA ILE A 129 1.34 -3.63 -0.38
C ILE A 129 1.62 -5.05 -0.87
N LEU A 130 0.57 -5.85 -1.09
CA LEU A 130 0.72 -7.22 -1.55
C LEU A 130 1.29 -7.27 -3.00
N PRO A 131 2.45 -7.92 -3.23
CA PRO A 131 3.09 -7.97 -4.56
C PRO A 131 2.23 -8.58 -5.68
N THR A 132 1.34 -9.52 -5.34
CA THR A 132 0.44 -10.22 -6.27
C THR A 132 -0.89 -9.51 -6.51
N LEU A 133 -1.10 -8.32 -5.92
CA LEU A 133 -2.28 -7.50 -6.16
C LEU A 133 -2.32 -7.03 -7.62
N THR A 134 -3.47 -7.19 -8.27
CA THR A 134 -3.70 -6.74 -9.65
C THR A 134 -4.88 -5.78 -9.72
N LYS A 135 -5.02 -5.05 -10.83
CA LYS A 135 -6.13 -4.11 -11.02
C LYS A 135 -7.50 -4.82 -10.92
N ALA A 136 -7.57 -6.09 -11.33
CA ALA A 136 -8.78 -6.88 -11.25
C ALA A 136 -9.25 -7.11 -9.80
N ASN A 137 -8.35 -7.00 -8.82
CA ASN A 137 -8.72 -7.14 -7.41
C ASN A 137 -9.31 -5.85 -6.81
N LEU A 138 -9.24 -4.72 -7.51
CA LEU A 138 -9.64 -3.40 -7.02
C LEU A 138 -11.04 -2.99 -7.51
N GLY A 139 -11.88 -3.95 -7.88
CA GLY A 139 -13.29 -3.67 -8.19
C GLY A 139 -14.14 -3.53 -6.92
N LEU A 140 -15.33 -2.93 -7.06
CA LEU A 140 -16.30 -2.80 -5.96
C LEU A 140 -16.81 -4.16 -5.45
N ASP A 141 -16.68 -5.23 -6.24
CA ASP A 141 -16.95 -6.61 -5.86
C ASP A 141 -15.96 -7.16 -4.82
N SER A 142 -14.77 -6.56 -4.73
CA SER A 142 -13.80 -6.81 -3.65
C SER A 142 -13.96 -5.88 -2.46
N MET A 143 -14.89 -4.92 -2.50
CA MET A 143 -15.12 -4.01 -1.38
C MET A 143 -15.95 -4.70 -0.30
N THR A 144 -15.64 -4.43 0.96
CA THR A 144 -16.46 -4.90 2.08
C THR A 144 -17.87 -4.29 1.95
N PRO A 145 -18.95 -5.11 1.90
CA PRO A 145 -20.31 -4.66 1.67
C PRO A 145 -20.95 -4.06 2.94
N ILE A 146 -20.34 -3.01 3.47
CA ILE A 146 -20.83 -2.22 4.61
C ILE A 146 -21.28 -0.85 4.08
N PRO A 147 -22.47 -0.34 4.47
CA PRO A 147 -23.01 0.93 3.94
C PRO A 147 -22.04 2.11 4.02
N ARG A 148 -21.22 2.17 5.07
CA ARG A 148 -20.18 3.19 5.26
C ARG A 148 -19.20 3.28 4.09
N TYR A 149 -18.68 2.16 3.59
CA TYR A 149 -17.67 2.16 2.54
C TYR A 149 -18.25 2.58 1.19
N HIS A 150 -19.47 2.13 0.88
CA HIS A 150 -20.21 2.63 -0.28
C HIS A 150 -20.51 4.12 -0.19
N ALA A 151 -20.92 4.60 0.99
CA ALA A 151 -21.17 6.02 1.22
C ALA A 151 -19.89 6.87 1.04
N LEU A 152 -18.76 6.38 1.54
CA LEU A 152 -17.45 7.02 1.37
C LEU A 152 -17.04 7.04 -0.11
N ASN A 153 -17.17 5.91 -0.81
CA ASN A 153 -16.89 5.81 -2.24
C ASN A 153 -17.69 6.84 -3.04
N ASP A 154 -19.00 6.87 -2.86
CA ASP A 154 -19.90 7.76 -3.60
C ASP A 154 -19.57 9.23 -3.32
N ALA A 155 -19.28 9.57 -2.07
CA ALA A 155 -18.96 10.94 -1.67
C ALA A 155 -17.60 11.41 -2.21
N ILE A 156 -16.55 10.57 -2.17
CA ILE A 156 -15.24 10.92 -2.74
C ILE A 156 -15.32 11.02 -4.27
N CYS A 157 -15.99 10.08 -4.93
CA CYS A 157 -16.19 10.11 -6.38
C CYS A 157 -16.97 11.35 -6.83
N ALA A 158 -18.03 11.73 -6.10
CA ALA A 158 -18.81 12.93 -6.36
C ALA A 158 -17.98 14.22 -6.19
N LEU A 159 -17.13 14.30 -5.16
CA LEU A 159 -16.24 15.44 -4.95
C LEU A 159 -15.20 15.58 -6.06
N ARG A 160 -14.68 14.46 -6.58
CA ARG A 160 -13.68 14.45 -7.65
C ARG A 160 -14.29 14.81 -9.01
N GLY A 161 -15.50 14.32 -9.30
CA GLY A 161 -16.24 14.58 -10.54
C GLY A 161 -15.70 13.91 -11.81
N LYS A 162 -14.63 13.11 -11.70
CA LYS A 162 -14.02 12.30 -12.78
C LYS A 162 -13.23 11.14 -12.19
N ASP A 163 -12.81 10.21 -13.04
CA ASP A 163 -11.97 9.08 -12.66
C ASP A 163 -10.66 9.50 -11.95
N PHE A 164 -10.19 8.62 -11.07
CA PHE A 164 -8.88 8.65 -10.45
C PHE A 164 -7.79 8.38 -11.47
N GLU A 165 -6.88 9.33 -11.66
CA GLU A 165 -5.74 9.21 -12.57
C GLU A 165 -4.49 9.76 -11.90
N PHE A 166 -3.43 8.94 -11.89
CA PHE A 166 -2.12 9.31 -11.36
C PHE A 166 -1.02 8.46 -11.98
N THR A 167 0.20 8.99 -11.90
CA THR A 167 1.42 8.30 -12.34
C THR A 167 2.42 8.28 -11.20
N ILE A 168 2.97 7.10 -10.91
CA ILE A 168 4.07 6.91 -9.96
C ILE A 168 5.29 6.46 -10.77
N ASN A 169 6.40 7.15 -10.57
CA ASN A 169 7.69 6.82 -11.17
C ASN A 169 8.59 6.21 -10.09
N GLY A 170 9.11 5.01 -10.34
CA GLY A 170 10.21 4.40 -9.60
C GLY A 170 11.19 3.74 -10.58
N ILE A 171 11.64 2.51 -10.28
CA ILE A 171 12.45 1.72 -11.23
C ILE A 171 11.63 1.45 -12.50
N ASP A 172 10.36 1.11 -12.32
CA ASP A 172 9.36 1.05 -13.38
C ASP A 172 8.44 2.29 -13.28
N GLN A 173 7.64 2.53 -14.32
CA GLN A 173 6.56 3.52 -14.30
C GLN A 173 5.21 2.83 -14.22
N LEU A 174 4.30 3.41 -13.43
CA LEU A 174 2.91 2.98 -13.36
C LEU A 174 1.98 4.17 -13.51
N SER A 175 1.14 4.14 -14.55
CA SER A 175 0.01 5.05 -14.72
C SER A 175 -1.29 4.27 -14.52
N VAL A 176 -2.12 4.72 -13.57
CA VAL A 176 -3.39 4.08 -13.23
C VAL A 176 -4.52 5.04 -13.49
N LYS A 177 -5.55 4.52 -14.16
CA LYS A 177 -6.89 5.11 -14.21
C LYS A 177 -7.86 4.19 -13.47
N HIS A 178 -8.58 4.72 -12.48
CA HIS A 178 -9.51 3.99 -11.62
C HIS A 178 -10.76 4.83 -11.33
N ASP A 179 -11.88 4.20 -11.03
CA ASP A 179 -13.20 4.85 -10.94
C ASP A 179 -13.82 4.78 -9.54
N ASN A 180 -13.07 4.26 -8.57
CA ASN A 180 -13.54 4.05 -7.21
C ASN A 180 -12.38 4.11 -6.19
N VAL A 181 -12.71 4.04 -4.90
CA VAL A 181 -11.74 4.23 -3.80
C VAL A 181 -10.91 2.99 -3.43
N MET A 182 -11.09 1.85 -4.11
CA MET A 182 -10.45 0.58 -3.74
C MET A 182 -8.91 0.59 -3.81
N LEU A 183 -8.30 1.59 -4.44
CA LEU A 183 -6.85 1.79 -4.35
C LEU A 183 -6.37 2.03 -2.91
N GLU A 184 -7.23 2.52 -2.01
CA GLU A 184 -6.94 2.61 -0.57
C GLU A 184 -6.71 1.23 0.05
N ALA A 185 -7.46 0.20 -0.37
CA ALA A 185 -7.32 -1.18 0.13
C ALA A 185 -5.98 -1.82 -0.26
N CYS A 186 -5.20 -1.21 -1.16
CA CYS A 186 -3.85 -1.67 -1.46
C CYS A 186 -2.89 -1.57 -0.26
N ASN A 187 -3.23 -0.79 0.77
CA ASN A 187 -2.31 -0.41 1.83
C ASN A 187 -2.64 -1.15 3.11
N THR A 188 -1.63 -1.74 3.75
CA THR A 188 -1.71 -2.22 5.14
C THR A 188 -0.55 -1.69 5.98
N SER A 189 -0.79 -1.52 7.27
CA SER A 189 0.07 -0.82 8.22
C SER A 189 0.09 -1.49 9.60
N PHE A 190 1.14 -1.18 10.37
CA PHE A 190 1.20 -1.45 11.80
C PHE A 190 1.18 -0.11 12.53
N GLN A 191 -0.01 0.42 12.76
CA GLN A 191 -0.18 1.79 13.26
C GLN A 191 0.09 1.80 14.76
N VAL A 192 0.92 2.71 15.26
CA VAL A 192 1.25 2.78 16.69
C VAL A 192 0.68 4.03 17.32
N HIS A 193 0.15 3.88 18.53
CA HIS A 193 -0.48 4.93 19.30
C HIS A 193 0.42 5.37 20.44
N PHE A 194 0.57 6.67 20.65
CA PHE A 194 1.31 7.25 21.75
C PHE A 194 0.46 8.34 22.43
N GLN A 195 -0.01 8.07 23.65
CA GLN A 195 -0.77 9.05 24.44
C GLN A 195 0.14 10.18 24.90
N VAL A 196 -0.36 11.42 24.80
CA VAL A 196 0.38 12.63 25.13
C VAL A 196 -0.41 13.50 26.08
N SER A 197 0.31 14.17 26.98
CA SER A 197 -0.24 15.24 27.82
C SER A 197 -0.75 16.41 26.95
N PRO A 198 -1.98 16.90 27.17
CA PRO A 198 -2.56 17.98 26.38
C PRO A 198 -1.71 19.26 26.33
N GLU A 199 -1.10 19.64 27.45
CA GLU A 199 -0.26 20.83 27.61
C GLU A 199 1.06 20.76 26.80
N HIS A 200 1.49 19.56 26.40
CA HIS A 200 2.69 19.34 25.60
C HIS A 200 2.38 18.80 24.20
N PHE A 201 1.11 18.88 23.76
CA PHE A 201 0.68 18.24 22.52
C PHE A 201 1.49 18.73 21.31
N ALA A 202 1.61 20.04 21.11
CA ALA A 202 2.30 20.63 19.96
C ALA A 202 3.76 20.16 19.87
N LYS A 203 4.49 20.25 20.99
CA LYS A 203 5.88 19.76 21.11
C LYS A 203 5.97 18.28 20.72
N ASN A 204 5.13 17.43 21.31
CA ASN A 204 5.19 15.98 21.08
C ASN A 204 4.81 15.62 19.65
N TYR A 205 3.83 16.31 19.07
CA TYR A 205 3.44 16.13 17.67
C TYR A 205 4.55 16.54 16.71
N ASN A 206 5.23 17.66 16.95
CA ASN A 206 6.37 18.09 16.15
C ASN A 206 7.55 17.11 16.24
N ILE A 207 7.80 16.54 17.42
CA ILE A 207 8.78 15.45 17.59
C ILE A 207 8.38 14.22 16.75
N ALA A 208 7.11 13.81 16.78
CA ALA A 208 6.63 12.69 15.96
C ALA A 208 6.85 12.95 14.46
N GLN A 209 6.58 14.18 13.99
CA GLN A 209 6.84 14.59 12.60
C GLN A 209 8.33 14.47 12.25
N LEU A 210 9.22 14.98 13.11
CA LEU A 210 10.67 14.89 12.90
C LEU A 210 11.16 13.44 12.77
N ILE A 211 10.67 12.54 13.63
CA ILE A 211 11.09 11.12 13.67
C ILE A 211 10.60 10.33 12.45
N THR A 212 9.50 10.76 11.81
CA THR A 212 8.78 9.95 10.83
C THR A 212 9.62 9.60 9.60
N GLY A 213 10.45 10.52 9.08
CA GLY A 213 11.31 10.24 7.93
C GLY A 213 12.34 9.14 8.21
N PRO A 214 13.20 9.29 9.23
CA PRO A 214 14.16 8.25 9.61
C PRO A 214 13.53 6.89 9.97
N LEU A 215 12.39 6.90 10.69
CA LEU A 215 11.62 5.69 10.98
C LEU A 215 11.15 4.99 9.70
N LEU A 216 10.55 5.75 8.77
CA LEU A 216 10.05 5.22 7.50
C LEU A 216 11.18 4.60 6.66
N ALA A 217 12.34 5.24 6.62
CA ALA A 217 13.50 4.74 5.87
C ALA A 217 13.94 3.36 6.38
N ALA A 218 13.87 3.11 7.69
CA ALA A 218 14.25 1.85 8.30
C ALA A 218 13.15 0.77 8.26
N ALA A 219 11.89 1.18 8.08
CA ALA A 219 10.72 0.30 8.11
C ALA A 219 10.18 -0.08 6.72
N ALA A 220 10.61 0.60 5.64
CA ALA A 220 10.00 0.49 4.31
C ALA A 220 9.77 -0.96 3.82
N ASN A 221 8.52 -1.27 3.43
CA ASN A 221 8.04 -2.62 3.10
C ASN A 221 6.93 -2.65 2.01
N SER A 222 6.92 -1.70 1.07
CA SER A 222 5.96 -1.72 -0.06
C SER A 222 6.56 -1.26 -1.41
N PRO A 223 7.55 -1.98 -1.96
CA PRO A 223 8.24 -1.57 -3.18
C PRO A 223 7.46 -1.83 -4.47
N LEU A 224 6.34 -2.56 -4.38
CA LEU A 224 5.64 -3.13 -5.53
C LEU A 224 4.18 -2.74 -5.52
N LEU A 225 3.65 -2.41 -6.69
CA LEU A 225 2.22 -2.19 -6.90
C LEU A 225 1.85 -2.61 -8.31
N LEU A 226 0.80 -3.44 -8.44
CA LEU A 226 0.28 -3.89 -9.73
C LEU A 226 1.37 -4.48 -10.65
N GLY A 227 2.32 -5.21 -10.06
CA GLY A 227 3.45 -5.83 -10.76
C GLY A 227 4.58 -4.88 -11.18
N LYS A 228 4.58 -3.62 -10.73
CA LYS A 228 5.62 -2.61 -11.03
C LYS A 228 6.47 -2.30 -9.80
N ARG A 229 7.78 -2.13 -9.99
CA ARG A 229 8.76 -1.71 -8.98
C ARG A 229 8.78 -0.19 -8.87
N LEU A 230 8.27 0.35 -7.78
CA LEU A 230 8.04 1.79 -7.61
C LEU A 230 8.93 2.35 -6.48
N TRP A 231 8.34 3.11 -5.55
CA TRP A 231 9.04 3.66 -4.39
C TRP A 231 9.24 2.57 -3.34
N HIS A 232 10.28 2.66 -2.50
CA HIS A 232 10.49 1.67 -1.43
C HIS A 232 9.30 1.59 -0.45
N GLU A 233 8.61 2.71 -0.25
CA GLU A 233 7.32 2.77 0.43
C GLU A 233 6.26 3.41 -0.49
N THR A 234 5.77 2.63 -1.45
CA THR A 234 4.78 3.07 -2.45
C THR A 234 3.44 3.45 -1.83
N ARG A 235 3.11 2.94 -0.63
CA ARG A 235 1.88 3.34 0.10
C ARG A 235 1.75 4.86 0.23
N ILE A 236 2.88 5.56 0.45
CA ILE A 236 2.86 7.02 0.61
C ILE A 236 2.27 7.71 -0.63
N ALA A 237 2.76 7.34 -1.82
CA ALA A 237 2.30 7.91 -3.08
C ALA A 237 0.89 7.44 -3.45
N VAL A 238 0.60 6.13 -3.33
CA VAL A 238 -0.71 5.57 -3.67
C VAL A 238 -1.80 6.19 -2.85
N PHE A 239 -1.62 6.29 -1.54
CA PHE A 239 -2.69 6.77 -0.68
C PHE A 239 -3.01 8.24 -1.00
N GLU A 240 -1.97 9.07 -1.19
CA GLU A 240 -2.12 10.47 -1.60
C GLU A 240 -2.97 10.65 -2.86
N TYR A 241 -2.81 9.79 -3.86
CA TYR A 241 -3.59 9.86 -5.11
C TYR A 241 -4.95 9.16 -5.06
N SER A 242 -5.06 8.06 -4.32
CA SER A 242 -6.24 7.17 -4.30
C SER A 242 -7.51 7.81 -3.76
N ILE A 243 -7.36 8.78 -2.86
CA ILE A 243 -8.47 9.54 -2.26
C ILE A 243 -8.31 11.05 -2.50
N ASP A 244 -7.54 11.42 -3.52
CA ASP A 244 -7.43 12.82 -3.94
C ASP A 244 -8.76 13.29 -4.54
N THR A 245 -9.47 14.12 -3.77
CA THR A 245 -10.75 14.72 -4.18
C THR A 245 -10.58 15.98 -5.04
N ARG A 246 -9.36 16.41 -5.36
CA ARG A 246 -9.12 17.66 -6.09
C ARG A 246 -9.42 17.50 -7.59
N SER A 247 -10.13 18.47 -8.16
CA SER A 247 -10.15 18.68 -9.62
C SER A 247 -8.87 19.39 -10.07
N ASN A 248 -8.57 19.41 -11.38
CA ASN A 248 -7.40 20.11 -11.93
C ASN A 248 -7.34 21.58 -11.48
N VAL A 249 -8.49 22.27 -11.44
CA VAL A 249 -8.60 23.67 -10.99
C VAL A 249 -8.24 23.84 -9.51
N PHE A 250 -8.57 22.85 -8.67
CA PHE A 250 -8.23 22.88 -7.24
C PHE A 250 -6.76 22.51 -6.98
N GLN A 251 -6.16 21.65 -7.83
CA GLN A 251 -4.71 21.38 -7.79
C GLN A 251 -3.91 22.65 -8.13
N GLU A 252 -4.32 23.41 -9.15
CA GLU A 252 -3.69 24.69 -9.52
C GLU A 252 -3.82 25.77 -8.43
N ARG A 253 -4.89 25.71 -7.62
CA ARG A 253 -5.08 26.60 -6.45
C ARG A 253 -4.30 26.15 -5.21
N GLY A 254 -3.50 25.10 -5.30
CA GLY A 254 -2.71 24.59 -4.17
C GLY A 254 -3.53 23.97 -3.04
N LEU A 255 -4.78 23.54 -3.30
CA LEU A 255 -5.53 22.78 -2.30
C LEU A 255 -4.79 21.48 -1.98
N LYS A 256 -4.78 21.13 -0.70
CA LYS A 256 -4.07 19.94 -0.20
C LYS A 256 -4.86 18.66 -0.50
N PRO A 257 -4.20 17.54 -0.77
CA PRO A 257 -4.85 16.23 -0.72
C PRO A 257 -5.26 15.91 0.73
N ARG A 258 -6.30 15.10 0.89
CA ARG A 258 -6.78 14.66 2.22
C ARG A 258 -5.75 13.80 2.94
N VAL A 259 -4.97 13.01 2.21
CA VAL A 259 -3.77 12.36 2.74
C VAL A 259 -2.63 13.34 2.70
N HIS A 260 -1.99 13.60 3.83
CA HIS A 260 -0.82 14.48 3.85
C HIS A 260 0.04 14.29 5.09
N PHE A 261 1.30 14.70 4.98
CA PHE A 261 2.25 14.69 6.09
C PHE A 261 2.15 15.95 6.97
N GLY A 262 1.85 17.09 6.34
CA GLY A 262 1.87 18.43 6.94
C GLY A 262 2.66 19.41 6.06
N ASP A 263 2.71 20.66 6.45
CA ASP A 263 3.45 21.75 5.78
C ASP A 263 4.07 22.78 6.72
N HIS A 264 3.77 22.72 8.02
CA HIS A 264 4.32 23.61 9.03
C HIS A 264 4.38 22.89 10.39
N TRP A 265 5.16 23.46 11.29
CA TRP A 265 5.16 23.09 12.69
C TRP A 265 3.88 23.56 13.36
N ILE A 266 3.43 22.81 14.37
CA ILE A 266 2.29 23.18 15.22
C ILE A 266 2.82 24.05 16.35
N GLU A 267 2.12 25.13 16.67
CA GLU A 267 2.59 26.13 17.62
C GLU A 267 2.07 25.87 19.04
N ASP A 268 0.75 25.71 19.18
CA ASP A 268 0.11 25.83 20.50
C ASP A 268 -0.57 24.54 20.96
N SER A 269 -1.48 23.96 20.16
CA SER A 269 -2.33 22.86 20.62
C SER A 269 -2.86 21.99 19.50
N VAL A 270 -3.43 20.84 19.88
CA VAL A 270 -4.11 19.93 18.96
C VAL A 270 -5.23 20.60 18.15
N THR A 271 -5.87 21.64 18.70
CA THR A 271 -7.00 22.32 18.06
C THR A 271 -6.59 23.08 16.80
N GLU A 272 -5.32 23.48 16.68
CA GLU A 272 -4.75 24.07 15.46
C GLU A 272 -4.92 23.11 14.28
N ILE A 273 -4.58 21.84 14.49
CA ILE A 273 -4.69 20.80 13.47
C ILE A 273 -6.17 20.57 13.09
N PHE A 274 -7.06 20.42 14.08
CA PHE A 274 -8.47 20.19 13.80
C PHE A 274 -9.12 21.38 13.07
N LYS A 275 -8.85 22.61 13.50
CA LYS A 275 -9.35 23.82 12.82
C LYS A 275 -8.81 23.93 11.41
N GLU A 276 -7.54 23.62 11.21
CA GLU A 276 -6.93 23.59 9.87
C GLU A 276 -7.69 22.60 8.97
N ASP A 277 -7.88 21.36 9.44
CA ASP A 277 -8.52 20.31 8.66
C ASP A 277 -9.98 20.65 8.36
N ILE A 278 -10.73 21.17 9.32
CA ILE A 278 -12.12 21.61 9.15
C ILE A 278 -12.22 22.76 8.14
N ALA A 279 -11.30 23.72 8.18
CA ALA A 279 -11.29 24.85 7.27
C ALA A 279 -10.91 24.44 5.82
N ARG A 280 -10.08 23.41 5.66
CA ARG A 280 -9.57 22.97 4.35
C ARG A 280 -10.42 21.91 3.68
N PHE A 281 -11.00 20.99 4.45
CA PHE A 281 -11.63 19.78 3.91
C PHE A 281 -13.12 19.74 4.17
N ARG A 282 -13.89 19.68 3.08
CA ARG A 282 -15.36 19.53 3.14
C ARG A 282 -15.77 18.26 3.89
N VAL A 283 -16.91 18.30 4.57
CA VAL A 283 -17.50 17.11 5.19
C VAL A 283 -17.94 16.12 4.11
N VAL A 284 -17.49 14.88 4.24
CA VAL A 284 -17.77 13.77 3.31
C VAL A 284 -18.90 12.89 3.83
N LEU A 285 -18.92 12.64 5.13
CA LEU A 285 -19.87 11.78 5.83
C LEU A 285 -20.45 12.51 7.04
N THR A 286 -21.69 12.19 7.40
CA THR A 286 -22.32 12.68 8.63
C THR A 286 -22.72 11.50 9.52
N THR A 287 -22.85 11.75 10.82
CA THR A 287 -23.32 10.78 11.84
C THR A 287 -24.32 11.49 12.77
N ASP A 288 -24.98 10.72 13.63
CA ASP A 288 -25.72 11.26 14.75
C ASP A 288 -24.75 11.91 15.76
N THR A 289 -25.09 13.11 16.23
CA THR A 289 -24.22 13.95 17.06
C THR A 289 -24.86 14.22 18.43
N GLU A 290 -24.03 14.56 19.40
CA GLU A 290 -24.51 15.01 20.72
C GLU A 290 -25.24 16.36 20.61
N GLU A 291 -26.34 16.54 21.33
CA GLU A 291 -27.15 17.77 21.24
C GLU A 291 -26.47 18.98 21.92
N ASP A 292 -25.71 18.76 23.00
CA ASP A 292 -25.08 19.81 23.80
C ASP A 292 -23.71 19.38 24.40
N PRO A 293 -22.67 19.20 23.56
CA PRO A 293 -21.34 18.79 24.03
C PRO A 293 -20.68 19.84 24.94
N LEU A 294 -21.03 21.13 24.79
CA LEU A 294 -20.46 22.19 25.63
C LEU A 294 -21.05 22.15 27.04
N GLY A 295 -22.38 22.05 27.17
CA GLY A 295 -23.01 21.92 28.48
C GLY A 295 -22.63 20.61 29.18
N MET A 296 -22.34 19.52 28.44
CA MET A 296 -21.75 18.31 29.03
C MET A 296 -20.42 18.63 29.72
N VAL A 297 -19.51 19.34 29.06
CA VAL A 297 -18.23 19.76 29.64
C VAL A 297 -18.44 20.66 30.86
N GLU A 298 -19.38 21.60 30.82
CA GLU A 298 -19.74 22.46 31.96
C GLU A 298 -20.28 21.67 33.16
N ARG A 299 -20.96 20.55 32.92
CA ARG A 299 -21.42 19.61 33.96
C ARG A 299 -20.36 18.60 34.40
N GLY A 300 -19.17 18.62 33.80
CA GLY A 300 -18.10 17.64 34.05
C GLY A 300 -18.34 16.27 33.40
N GLU A 301 -19.27 16.17 32.46
CA GLU A 301 -19.58 14.98 31.67
C GLU A 301 -18.67 14.92 30.42
N THR A 302 -18.10 13.75 30.12
CA THR A 302 -17.21 13.59 28.96
C THR A 302 -17.99 13.45 27.65
N PRO A 303 -17.91 14.41 26.71
CA PRO A 303 -18.54 14.27 25.40
C PRO A 303 -17.78 13.27 24.53
N SER A 304 -18.49 12.55 23.66
CA SER A 304 -17.90 11.59 22.73
C SER A 304 -17.22 12.24 21.53
N LEU A 305 -17.60 13.49 21.21
CA LEU A 305 -17.09 14.29 20.09
C LEU A 305 -17.18 13.54 18.74
N ASN A 306 -18.36 12.98 18.46
CA ASN A 306 -18.59 12.12 17.29
C ASN A 306 -18.37 12.84 15.96
N ALA A 307 -18.84 14.09 15.82
CA ALA A 307 -18.67 14.85 14.58
C ALA A 307 -17.19 15.13 14.30
N LEU A 308 -16.43 15.53 15.30
CA LEU A 308 -15.00 15.79 15.24
C LEU A 308 -14.23 14.51 14.91
N ARG A 309 -14.52 13.41 15.60
CA ARG A 309 -13.89 12.11 15.35
C ARG A 309 -14.21 11.58 13.96
N LEU A 310 -15.43 11.74 13.47
CA LEU A 310 -15.81 11.34 12.11
C LEU A 310 -15.09 12.19 11.06
N HIS A 311 -15.08 13.52 11.20
CA HIS A 311 -14.40 14.41 10.26
C HIS A 311 -12.90 14.10 10.21
N ASN A 312 -12.24 14.02 11.37
CA ASN A 312 -10.83 13.63 11.49
C ASN A 312 -10.57 12.22 10.93
N GLY A 313 -11.54 11.31 11.04
CA GLY A 313 -11.47 9.98 10.43
C GLY A 313 -11.53 9.97 8.89
N THR A 314 -11.86 11.10 8.26
CA THR A 314 -11.88 11.29 6.79
C THR A 314 -10.77 12.20 6.27
N VAL A 315 -9.83 12.58 7.14
CA VAL A 315 -8.60 13.29 6.83
C VAL A 315 -7.42 12.44 7.29
N TYR A 316 -6.54 12.10 6.36
CA TYR A 316 -5.61 11.00 6.54
C TYR A 316 -4.18 11.53 6.73
N ARG A 317 -3.91 12.04 7.94
CA ARG A 317 -2.56 12.50 8.30
C ARG A 317 -1.66 11.32 8.67
N TRP A 318 -0.42 11.29 8.19
CA TRP A 318 0.53 10.22 8.52
C TRP A 318 0.90 10.14 10.02
N ASN A 319 0.89 11.29 10.71
CA ASN A 319 0.75 11.36 12.16
C ASN A 319 -0.60 12.00 12.45
N ARG A 320 -1.55 11.25 13.01
CA ARG A 320 -2.92 11.72 13.23
C ARG A 320 -3.15 12.10 14.70
N PRO A 321 -3.59 13.34 14.99
CA PRO A 321 -4.08 13.67 16.31
C PRO A 321 -5.40 12.94 16.57
N CYS A 322 -5.52 12.30 17.72
CA CYS A 322 -6.71 11.55 18.08
C CYS A 322 -7.23 11.97 19.45
N TYR A 323 -8.52 12.30 19.50
CA TYR A 323 -9.30 12.33 20.73
C TYR A 323 -9.89 10.94 20.96
N GLY A 324 -9.75 10.42 22.18
CA GLY A 324 -10.31 9.14 22.59
C GLY A 324 -10.77 9.15 24.03
N ILE A 325 -11.58 8.15 24.39
CA ILE A 325 -12.04 7.93 25.76
C ILE A 325 -11.58 6.54 26.17
N TYR A 326 -10.88 6.44 27.29
CA TYR A 326 -10.42 5.18 27.86
C TYR A 326 -10.91 5.07 29.30
N GLU A 327 -11.67 4.01 29.61
CA GLU A 327 -12.28 3.80 30.95
C GLU A 327 -13.06 5.04 31.46
N GLY A 328 -13.75 5.73 30.55
CA GLY A 328 -14.53 6.94 30.84
C GLY A 328 -13.71 8.23 30.91
N VAL A 329 -12.38 8.16 30.80
CA VAL A 329 -11.48 9.32 30.85
C VAL A 329 -11.08 9.76 29.44
N PRO A 330 -11.32 11.03 29.06
CA PRO A 330 -10.91 11.52 27.74
C PRO A 330 -9.40 11.80 27.71
N HIS A 331 -8.76 11.51 26.58
CA HIS A 331 -7.32 11.67 26.38
C HIS A 331 -6.99 12.09 24.95
N LEU A 332 -5.77 12.58 24.76
CA LEU A 332 -5.18 12.85 23.46
C LEU A 332 -4.05 11.86 23.17
N ARG A 333 -3.96 11.43 21.91
CA ARG A 333 -2.86 10.59 21.43
C ARG A 333 -2.45 10.97 20.02
N ILE A 334 -1.22 10.63 19.69
CA ILE A 334 -0.68 10.67 18.33
C ILE A 334 -0.73 9.24 17.81
N GLU A 335 -1.37 9.05 16.66
CA GLU A 335 -1.34 7.81 15.92
C GLU A 335 -0.34 7.94 14.76
N ASN A 336 0.74 7.18 14.81
CA ASN A 336 1.71 7.10 13.73
C ASN A 336 1.27 5.98 12.76
N ARG A 337 0.93 6.37 11.53
CA ARG A 337 0.40 5.50 10.49
C ARG A 337 1.43 5.12 9.43
N VAL A 338 2.69 5.54 9.62
CA VAL A 338 3.72 5.41 8.58
C VAL A 338 4.29 4.00 8.51
N ILE A 339 4.30 3.27 9.62
CA ILE A 339 4.92 1.95 9.72
C ILE A 339 4.09 0.97 8.87
N PRO A 340 4.67 0.32 7.83
CA PRO A 340 3.98 -0.70 7.07
C PRO A 340 3.76 -1.96 7.91
N SER A 341 2.77 -2.76 7.54
CA SER A 341 2.67 -4.12 8.09
C SER A 341 3.91 -4.95 7.69
N GLY A 342 4.36 -5.79 8.61
CA GLY A 342 5.49 -6.69 8.50
C GLY A 342 6.87 -6.02 8.52
N PRO A 343 7.93 -6.74 8.09
CA PRO A 343 7.88 -8.10 7.53
C PRO A 343 7.55 -9.20 8.55
N THR A 344 7.71 -8.96 9.84
CA THR A 344 7.28 -9.86 10.94
C THR A 344 6.74 -9.04 12.11
N VAL A 345 6.01 -9.69 13.02
CA VAL A 345 5.59 -9.06 14.30
C VAL A 345 6.79 -8.52 15.08
N LEU A 346 7.91 -9.25 15.09
CA LEU A 346 9.14 -8.80 15.76
C LEU A 346 9.72 -7.54 15.10
N ASP A 347 9.71 -7.46 13.77
CA ASP A 347 10.13 -6.27 13.01
C ASP A 347 9.21 -5.06 13.26
N GLU A 348 7.89 -5.29 13.37
CA GLU A 348 6.87 -4.29 13.67
C GLU A 348 7.06 -3.71 15.08
N VAL A 349 7.27 -4.57 16.08
CA VAL A 349 7.53 -4.14 17.46
C VAL A 349 8.90 -3.47 17.59
N ALA A 350 9.90 -3.88 16.80
CA ALA A 350 11.18 -3.18 16.72
C ALA A 350 11.02 -1.73 16.19
N ASN A 351 10.16 -1.54 15.18
CA ASN A 351 9.79 -0.19 14.71
C ASN A 351 9.08 0.62 15.80
N ALA A 352 8.13 -0.01 16.51
CA ALA A 352 7.39 0.63 17.59
C ALA A 352 8.30 1.04 18.75
N ALA A 353 9.20 0.16 19.19
CA ALA A 353 10.17 0.42 20.26
C ALA A 353 11.08 1.59 19.90
N PHE A 354 11.56 1.66 18.65
CA PHE A 354 12.34 2.79 18.16
C PHE A 354 11.55 4.10 18.17
N PHE A 355 10.31 4.10 17.66
CA PHE A 355 9.45 5.28 17.70
C PHE A 355 9.18 5.75 19.13
N PHE A 356 8.76 4.85 20.03
CA PHE A 356 8.47 5.18 21.43
C PHE A 356 9.71 5.64 22.18
N GLY A 357 10.86 5.02 21.94
CA GLY A 357 12.14 5.43 22.51
C GLY A 357 12.55 6.82 22.05
N MET A 358 12.45 7.10 20.75
CA MET A 358 12.73 8.42 20.20
C MET A 358 11.79 9.49 20.77
N MET A 359 10.48 9.20 20.83
CA MET A 359 9.51 10.09 21.46
C MET A 359 9.90 10.35 22.92
N ALA A 360 10.13 9.31 23.72
CA ALA A 360 10.51 9.44 25.12
C ALA A 360 11.80 10.25 25.32
N GLY A 361 12.85 9.96 24.56
CA GLY A 361 14.15 10.62 24.69
C GLY A 361 14.14 12.09 24.23
N MET A 362 13.28 12.43 23.26
CA MET A 362 13.20 13.81 22.74
C MET A 362 12.18 14.68 23.49
N ILE A 363 11.14 14.11 24.10
CA ILE A 363 10.16 14.87 24.88
C ILE A 363 10.82 15.55 26.09
N GLU A 364 11.78 14.89 26.73
CA GLU A 364 12.52 15.45 27.87
C GLU A 364 13.62 16.45 27.44
N SER A 365 13.92 16.55 26.14
CA SER A 365 14.88 17.54 25.64
C SER A 365 14.35 18.97 25.88
N ALA A 366 15.23 19.83 26.38
CA ALA A 366 14.93 21.26 26.57
C ALA A 366 14.84 22.03 25.24
N ARG A 367 15.36 21.48 24.14
CA ARG A 367 15.40 22.17 22.84
C ARG A 367 14.14 21.89 22.04
N ASP A 368 13.58 22.95 21.45
CA ASP A 368 12.45 22.86 20.55
C ASP A 368 12.91 22.44 19.15
N VAL A 369 12.31 21.38 18.58
CA VAL A 369 12.65 20.91 17.24
C VAL A 369 12.39 21.96 16.15
N ARG A 370 11.47 22.91 16.39
CA ARG A 370 11.17 24.02 15.48
C ARG A 370 12.38 24.91 15.23
N GLU A 371 13.26 25.03 16.22
CA GLU A 371 14.48 25.84 16.16
C GLU A 371 15.66 25.08 15.55
N LEU A 372 15.58 23.74 15.53
CA LEU A 372 16.68 22.87 15.12
C LEU A 372 16.64 22.47 13.65
N LEU A 373 15.43 22.37 13.08
CA LEU A 373 15.25 21.94 11.70
C LEU A 373 13.97 22.57 11.10
N PRO A 374 14.05 23.24 9.94
CA PRO A 374 12.86 23.74 9.26
C PRO A 374 11.91 22.60 8.86
N PHE A 375 10.60 22.84 8.92
CA PHE A 375 9.61 21.82 8.56
C PHE A 375 9.77 21.33 7.11
N SER A 376 10.20 22.19 6.18
CA SER A 376 10.47 21.82 4.79
C SER A 376 11.51 20.70 4.68
N GLU A 377 12.53 20.72 5.53
CA GLU A 377 13.57 19.68 5.58
C GLU A 377 13.04 18.37 6.14
N VAL A 378 12.18 18.44 7.16
CA VAL A 378 11.50 17.26 7.72
C VAL A 378 10.60 16.61 6.68
N LYS A 379 9.87 17.43 5.92
CA LYS A 379 9.04 16.95 4.79
C LYS A 379 9.90 16.39 3.66
N ALA A 380 11.05 16.99 3.35
CA ALA A 380 11.99 16.47 2.36
C ALA A 380 12.53 15.10 2.78
N ASN A 381 12.93 14.94 4.05
CA ASN A 381 13.35 13.67 4.63
C ASN A 381 12.27 12.59 4.53
N PHE A 382 11.02 12.93 4.85
CA PHE A 382 9.88 12.02 4.73
C PHE A 382 9.70 11.51 3.29
N LEU A 383 9.73 12.42 2.30
CA LEU A 383 9.59 12.05 0.89
C LEU A 383 10.79 11.26 0.36
N ALA A 384 12.02 11.61 0.78
CA ALA A 384 13.23 10.88 0.43
C ALA A 384 13.19 9.46 1.01
N ALA A 385 12.78 9.32 2.28
CA ALA A 385 12.58 8.03 2.93
C ALA A 385 11.55 7.16 2.21
N ALA A 386 10.42 7.75 1.80
CA ALA A 386 9.39 7.02 1.07
C ALA A 386 9.92 6.49 -0.29
N ARG A 387 10.67 7.31 -1.02
CA ARG A 387 11.22 6.97 -2.33
C ARG A 387 12.35 5.95 -2.25
N ASP A 388 13.37 6.26 -1.47
CA ASP A 388 14.67 5.59 -1.49
C ASP A 388 14.89 4.65 -0.28
N GLY A 389 13.96 4.65 0.68
CA GLY A 389 14.05 3.86 1.91
C GLY A 389 15.34 4.14 2.67
N ILE A 390 16.00 3.08 3.13
CA ILE A 390 17.24 3.17 3.93
C ILE A 390 18.45 3.78 3.18
N ARG A 391 18.33 4.00 1.86
CA ARG A 391 19.36 4.67 1.04
C ARG A 391 19.17 6.19 0.98
N ALA A 392 18.05 6.72 1.48
CA ALA A 392 17.76 8.14 1.48
C ALA A 392 18.86 8.97 2.14
N GLN A 393 19.10 10.16 1.60
CA GLN A 393 19.87 11.20 2.28
C GLN A 393 18.93 11.99 3.20
N MET A 394 19.42 12.33 4.38
CA MET A 394 18.66 12.99 5.43
C MET A 394 19.34 14.28 5.84
N ASN A 395 18.54 15.34 5.91
CA ASN A 395 18.91 16.63 6.47
C ASN A 395 18.65 16.56 7.97
N TRP A 396 19.66 16.87 8.77
CA TRP A 396 19.59 16.76 10.23
C TRP A 396 20.14 18.02 10.90
N PHE A 397 20.15 18.01 12.23
CA PHE A 397 20.55 19.16 13.03
C PHE A 397 21.93 19.69 12.67
N ASN A 398 22.15 20.99 12.89
CA ASN A 398 23.39 21.69 12.57
C ASN A 398 23.79 21.58 11.08
N ASP A 399 22.80 21.67 10.17
CA ASP A 399 23.00 21.64 8.72
C ASP A 399 23.80 20.40 8.24
N THR A 400 23.54 19.27 8.90
CA THR A 400 24.26 18.02 8.60
C THR A 400 23.46 17.20 7.59
N HIS A 401 24.14 16.69 6.56
CA HIS A 401 23.57 15.82 5.52
C HIS A 401 24.17 14.42 5.60
N LEU A 402 23.36 13.42 5.97
CA LEU A 402 23.84 12.06 6.22
C LEU A 402 22.96 11.01 5.52
N PRO A 403 23.49 9.85 5.14
CA PRO A 403 22.66 8.71 4.79
C PRO A 403 21.77 8.28 5.96
N ALA A 404 20.51 7.91 5.68
CA ALA A 404 19.54 7.46 6.69
C ALA A 404 20.10 6.32 7.56
N LYS A 405 20.81 5.35 6.96
CA LYS A 405 21.53 4.30 7.70
C LYS A 405 22.45 4.87 8.77
N GLN A 406 23.27 5.85 8.41
CA GLN A 406 24.26 6.42 9.32
C GLN A 406 23.56 7.16 10.46
N LEU A 407 22.61 8.03 10.11
CA LEU A 407 21.83 8.79 11.09
C LEU A 407 21.14 7.85 12.10
N VAL A 408 20.47 6.81 11.62
CA VAL A 408 19.74 5.86 12.47
C VAL A 408 20.68 5.10 13.40
N LEU A 409 21.80 4.56 12.89
CA LEU A 409 22.72 3.77 13.71
C LEU A 409 23.51 4.61 14.72
N GLU A 410 24.03 5.76 14.28
CA GLU A 410 25.01 6.52 15.07
C GLU A 410 24.36 7.51 16.04
N GLN A 411 23.14 7.99 15.73
CA GLN A 411 22.49 9.03 16.53
C GLN A 411 21.14 8.58 17.09
N LEU A 412 20.27 8.01 16.26
CA LEU A 412 18.88 7.81 16.67
C LEU A 412 18.67 6.55 17.52
N ILE A 413 19.32 5.42 17.21
CA ILE A 413 19.22 4.21 18.05
C ILE A 413 19.77 4.47 19.47
N PRO A 414 20.94 5.13 19.65
CA PRO A 414 21.40 5.55 20.97
C PRO A 414 20.38 6.42 21.72
N LEU A 415 19.83 7.43 21.05
CA LEU A 415 18.83 8.31 21.66
C LEU A 415 17.53 7.57 22.03
N ALA A 416 17.06 6.67 21.16
CA ALA A 416 15.89 5.84 21.43
C ALA A 416 16.12 4.93 22.64
N ARG A 417 17.31 4.35 22.76
CA ARG A 417 17.73 3.53 23.90
C ARG A 417 17.67 4.32 25.21
N GLU A 418 18.24 5.51 25.23
CA GLU A 418 18.20 6.40 26.40
C GLU A 418 16.75 6.74 26.78
N GLY A 419 15.92 7.07 25.79
CA GLY A 419 14.49 7.35 26.02
C GLY A 419 13.73 6.18 26.62
N LEU A 420 13.93 4.96 26.11
CA LEU A 420 13.31 3.74 26.67
C LEU A 420 13.80 3.45 28.10
N GLN A 421 15.09 3.67 28.39
CA GLN A 421 15.64 3.53 29.74
C GLN A 421 15.03 4.52 30.72
N GLN A 422 14.87 5.79 30.30
CA GLN A 422 14.30 6.85 31.14
C GLN A 422 12.85 6.56 31.54
N VAL A 423 12.06 5.97 30.64
CA VAL A 423 10.66 5.56 30.94
C VAL A 423 10.56 4.17 31.57
N GLY A 424 11.70 3.58 31.95
CA GLY A 424 11.77 2.36 32.75
C GLY A 424 11.42 1.07 32.02
N ILE A 425 11.68 0.99 30.71
CA ILE A 425 11.51 -0.25 29.94
C ILE A 425 12.59 -1.27 30.33
N ASP A 426 12.20 -2.55 30.39
CA ASP A 426 13.10 -3.65 30.68
C ASP A 426 14.31 -3.66 29.74
N ARG A 427 15.51 -3.76 30.31
CA ARG A 427 16.76 -3.76 29.54
C ARG A 427 16.79 -4.81 28.43
N ASP A 428 16.30 -6.01 28.72
CA ASP A 428 16.28 -7.13 27.75
C ASP A 428 15.37 -6.82 26.56
N ASP A 429 14.24 -6.12 26.78
CA ASP A 429 13.35 -5.68 25.71
C ASP A 429 14.02 -4.60 24.85
N ILE A 430 14.71 -3.63 25.48
CA ILE A 430 15.47 -2.60 24.76
C ILE A 430 16.55 -3.26 23.88
N ASP A 431 17.33 -4.17 24.45
CA ASP A 431 18.42 -4.85 23.76
C ASP A 431 17.89 -5.71 22.59
N ARG A 432 16.79 -6.42 22.79
CA ARG A 432 16.13 -7.22 21.75
C ARG A 432 15.60 -6.36 20.61
N TYR A 433 14.72 -5.41 20.88
CA TYR A 433 14.00 -4.68 19.83
C TYR A 433 14.88 -3.69 19.08
N LEU A 434 15.72 -2.93 19.78
CA LEU A 434 16.67 -2.05 19.11
C LEU A 434 17.79 -2.84 18.43
N GLY A 435 18.13 -4.04 18.93
CA GLY A 435 19.05 -4.97 18.26
C GLY A 435 18.51 -5.45 16.90
N VAL A 436 17.24 -5.85 16.82
CA VAL A 436 16.58 -6.22 15.56
C VAL A 436 16.63 -5.07 14.54
N LEU A 437 16.27 -3.86 14.96
CA LEU A 437 16.36 -2.68 14.09
C LEU A 437 17.81 -2.40 13.67
N HIS A 438 18.75 -2.46 14.60
CA HIS A 438 20.17 -2.23 14.36
C HIS A 438 20.72 -3.19 13.28
N ASP A 439 20.45 -4.49 13.41
CA ASP A 439 20.92 -5.50 12.45
C ASP A 439 20.31 -5.28 11.07
N ARG A 440 19.01 -5.01 11.01
CA ARG A 440 18.28 -4.70 9.77
C ARG A 440 18.86 -3.50 9.04
N VAL A 441 19.12 -2.41 9.77
CA VAL A 441 19.69 -1.18 9.22
C VAL A 441 21.16 -1.36 8.82
N THR A 442 21.94 -2.10 9.63
CA THR A 442 23.34 -2.43 9.34
C THR A 442 23.46 -3.19 8.03
N MET A 443 22.62 -4.21 7.82
CA MET A 443 22.58 -5.01 6.60
C MET A 443 21.87 -4.32 5.42
N ARG A 444 21.22 -3.17 5.64
CA ARG A 444 20.38 -2.47 4.64
C ARG A 444 19.27 -3.36 4.07
N ARG A 445 18.72 -4.26 4.89
CA ARG A 445 17.75 -5.29 4.51
C ARG A 445 16.36 -4.98 5.08
N THR A 446 15.75 -3.90 4.62
CA THR A 446 14.31 -3.69 4.86
C THR A 446 13.49 -4.66 4.02
N GLY A 447 12.20 -4.84 4.33
CA GLY A 447 11.34 -5.71 3.52
C GLY A 447 11.23 -5.25 2.06
N ALA A 448 11.25 -3.94 1.82
CA ALA A 448 11.32 -3.39 0.46
C ALA A 448 12.60 -3.79 -0.28
N ARG A 449 13.75 -3.73 0.39
CA ARG A 449 15.05 -4.12 -0.18
C ARG A 449 15.11 -5.62 -0.45
N TRP A 450 14.64 -6.43 0.49
CA TRP A 450 14.57 -7.88 0.34
C TRP A 450 13.72 -8.28 -0.86
N ALA A 451 12.54 -7.67 -1.03
CA ALA A 451 11.65 -7.97 -2.14
C ALA A 451 12.25 -7.59 -3.50
N LEU A 452 12.84 -6.40 -3.61
CA LEU A 452 13.49 -5.96 -4.85
C LEU A 452 14.71 -6.80 -5.20
N GLU A 453 15.55 -7.15 -4.22
CA GLU A 453 16.72 -8.02 -4.44
C GLU A 453 16.33 -9.44 -4.84
N SER A 454 15.31 -10.00 -4.19
CA SER A 454 14.78 -11.32 -4.55
C SER A 454 14.20 -11.34 -5.97
N LEU A 455 13.50 -10.28 -6.38
CA LEU A 455 13.01 -10.21 -7.75
C LEU A 455 14.17 -10.15 -8.76
N GLU A 456 15.24 -9.43 -8.47
CA GLU A 456 16.40 -9.33 -9.37
C GLU A 456 17.05 -10.69 -9.61
N THR A 457 17.19 -11.53 -8.57
CA THR A 457 17.76 -12.88 -8.70
C THR A 457 16.87 -13.86 -9.46
N MET A 458 15.55 -13.62 -9.50
CA MET A 458 14.57 -14.45 -10.22
C MET A 458 14.37 -14.06 -11.69
N ASN A 459 15.23 -13.20 -12.27
CA ASN A 459 15.14 -12.79 -13.66
C ASN A 459 15.73 -13.84 -14.62
N GLN A 460 14.97 -14.91 -14.89
CA GLN A 460 15.39 -16.04 -15.73
C GLN A 460 14.46 -16.22 -16.95
N ALA A 461 15.01 -16.76 -18.05
CA ALA A 461 14.24 -17.03 -19.26
C ALA A 461 13.11 -18.05 -19.02
N GLY A 462 11.92 -17.77 -19.55
CA GLY A 462 10.74 -18.64 -19.41
C GLY A 462 10.01 -18.53 -18.06
N ILE A 463 10.37 -17.58 -17.20
CA ILE A 463 9.66 -17.32 -15.93
C ILE A 463 8.79 -16.07 -16.10
N THR A 464 7.51 -16.18 -15.79
CA THR A 464 6.57 -15.07 -15.98
C THR A 464 6.62 -14.08 -14.80
N PRO A 465 6.23 -12.81 -15.00
CA PRO A 465 6.10 -11.85 -13.91
C PRO A 465 5.17 -12.33 -12.78
N ASP A 466 4.04 -12.97 -13.12
CA ASP A 466 3.10 -13.54 -12.15
C ASP A 466 3.76 -14.63 -11.29
N GLN A 467 4.55 -15.53 -11.90
CA GLN A 467 5.31 -16.55 -11.16
C GLN A 467 6.28 -15.93 -10.16
N ARG A 468 7.03 -14.89 -10.56
CA ARG A 468 8.00 -14.20 -9.67
C ARG A 468 7.29 -13.55 -8.47
N MET A 469 6.17 -12.87 -8.71
CA MET A 469 5.41 -12.23 -7.62
C MET A 469 4.81 -13.25 -6.66
N ARG A 470 4.26 -14.35 -7.17
CA ARG A 470 3.71 -15.42 -6.33
C ARG A 470 4.79 -16.13 -5.53
N CYS A 471 5.95 -16.38 -6.13
CA CYS A 471 7.10 -16.95 -5.45
C CYS A 471 7.62 -16.04 -4.33
N LEU A 472 7.65 -14.73 -4.59
CA LEU A 472 8.01 -13.73 -3.60
C LEU A 472 7.05 -13.75 -2.40
N VAL A 473 5.73 -13.77 -2.65
CA VAL A 473 4.72 -13.85 -1.59
C VAL A 473 4.77 -15.19 -0.86
N ASP A 474 4.99 -16.30 -1.56
CA ASP A 474 5.16 -17.60 -0.92
C ASP A 474 6.34 -17.63 0.06
N SER A 475 7.51 -17.18 -0.39
CA SER A 475 8.71 -17.07 0.46
C SER A 475 8.47 -16.13 1.64
N MET A 476 7.78 -15.01 1.42
CA MET A 476 7.41 -14.07 2.48
C MET A 476 6.54 -14.72 3.55
N VAL A 477 5.45 -15.40 3.17
CA VAL A 477 4.54 -16.08 4.11
C VAL A 477 5.27 -17.19 4.87
N ARG A 478 6.10 -17.98 4.19
CA ARG A 478 6.90 -19.05 4.83
C ARG A 478 7.90 -18.49 5.85
N GLN A 479 8.64 -17.46 5.48
CA GLN A 479 9.64 -16.87 6.38
C GLN A 479 8.98 -16.08 7.52
N GLN A 480 7.80 -15.49 7.30
CA GLN A 480 6.96 -14.91 8.36
C GLN A 480 6.57 -15.93 9.43
N ALA A 481 6.21 -17.14 9.03
CA ALA A 481 5.85 -18.20 9.97
C ALA A 481 7.01 -18.61 10.90
N SER A 482 8.26 -18.39 10.50
CA SER A 482 9.43 -18.64 11.36
C SER A 482 9.54 -17.67 12.54
N GLY A 483 8.97 -16.47 12.42
CA GLY A 483 9.12 -15.38 13.39
C GLY A 483 10.50 -14.72 13.41
N SER A 484 11.47 -15.19 12.60
CA SER A 484 12.78 -14.57 12.49
C SER A 484 12.70 -13.20 11.80
N PRO A 485 13.48 -12.21 12.24
CA PRO A 485 13.45 -10.88 11.65
C PRO A 485 13.98 -10.91 10.20
N ILE A 486 13.54 -9.95 9.38
CA ILE A 486 13.90 -9.83 7.95
C ILE A 486 15.42 -9.80 7.70
N SER A 487 16.22 -9.34 8.67
CA SER A 487 17.69 -9.35 8.58
C SER A 487 18.24 -10.76 8.38
N GLN A 488 17.56 -11.78 8.90
CA GLN A 488 17.94 -13.19 8.85
C GLN A 488 17.32 -13.96 7.68
N TRP A 489 16.41 -13.33 6.92
CA TRP A 489 15.75 -14.01 5.81
C TRP A 489 16.72 -14.28 4.65
N GLU A 490 16.50 -15.41 3.98
CA GLU A 490 17.10 -15.71 2.69
C GLU A 490 16.32 -15.01 1.58
N LEU A 491 16.99 -14.71 0.47
CA LEU A 491 16.30 -14.16 -0.70
C LEU A 491 15.30 -15.19 -1.24
N ALA A 492 14.19 -14.73 -1.80
CA ALA A 492 13.26 -15.64 -2.45
C ALA A 492 13.92 -16.25 -3.70
N HIS A 493 13.75 -17.56 -3.87
CA HIS A 493 14.23 -18.32 -5.01
C HIS A 493 13.07 -19.01 -5.70
N LEU A 494 13.15 -19.20 -7.02
CA LEU A 494 12.15 -19.91 -7.79
C LEU A 494 12.13 -21.38 -7.39
N ASP A 495 11.23 -21.74 -6.47
CA ASP A 495 10.98 -23.13 -6.11
C ASP A 495 9.94 -23.75 -7.07
N SER A 496 10.14 -25.00 -7.47
CA SER A 496 9.26 -25.81 -8.34
C SER A 496 7.96 -26.27 -7.65
N GLY A 497 7.45 -25.50 -6.69
CA GLY A 497 6.33 -25.91 -5.83
C GLY A 497 4.99 -26.12 -6.57
N PRO A 498 4.04 -26.86 -5.96
CA PRO A 498 2.80 -27.35 -6.58
C PRO A 498 1.81 -26.26 -7.05
N GLY A 499 2.07 -24.99 -6.75
CA GLY A 499 1.24 -23.85 -7.15
C GLY A 499 1.54 -23.29 -8.54
N TRP A 500 2.60 -23.72 -9.23
CA TRP A 500 3.00 -23.09 -10.50
C TRP A 500 1.89 -23.12 -11.57
N ARG A 501 1.04 -24.15 -11.56
CA ARG A 501 -0.12 -24.29 -12.47
C ARG A 501 -1.06 -23.09 -12.41
N ASP A 502 -1.19 -22.46 -11.25
CA ASP A 502 -2.08 -21.29 -11.09
C ASP A 502 -1.56 -20.04 -11.81
N SER A 503 -0.30 -20.00 -12.26
CA SER A 503 0.25 -18.91 -13.08
C SER A 503 -0.10 -19.04 -14.56
N TYR A 504 -0.86 -20.07 -14.93
CA TYR A 504 -1.24 -20.35 -16.32
C TYR A 504 -2.75 -20.58 -16.46
N ARG A 505 -3.58 -20.10 -15.52
CA ARG A 505 -5.05 -20.22 -15.59
C ARG A 505 -5.65 -19.29 -16.64
N THR A 506 -5.14 -18.06 -16.75
CA THR A 506 -5.58 -17.07 -17.74
C THR A 506 -4.42 -16.57 -18.59
N VAL A 507 -4.73 -16.13 -19.80
CA VAL A 507 -3.76 -15.63 -20.78
C VAL A 507 -2.90 -14.49 -20.21
N GLY A 508 -3.51 -13.58 -19.44
CA GLY A 508 -2.84 -12.41 -18.89
C GLY A 508 -1.68 -12.72 -17.93
N GLN A 509 -1.59 -13.94 -17.40
CA GLN A 509 -0.56 -14.32 -16.43
C GLN A 509 0.79 -14.68 -17.08
N PHE A 510 0.78 -14.97 -18.38
CA PHE A 510 1.97 -15.44 -19.11
C PHE A 510 2.08 -14.89 -20.53
N MET A 511 1.13 -14.07 -20.99
CA MET A 511 1.26 -13.36 -22.26
C MET A 511 2.51 -12.47 -22.29
N THR A 512 3.12 -12.33 -23.46
CA THR A 512 4.18 -11.34 -23.67
C THR A 512 3.56 -9.94 -23.69
N GLN A 513 4.11 -9.02 -22.90
CA GLN A 513 3.65 -7.62 -22.81
C GLN A 513 4.67 -6.61 -23.36
N ASP A 514 5.93 -6.99 -23.49
CA ASP A 514 6.94 -6.21 -24.22
C ASP A 514 6.76 -6.50 -25.71
N LEU A 515 5.92 -5.70 -26.36
CA LEU A 515 5.48 -5.94 -27.73
C LEU A 515 6.31 -5.14 -28.71
N PHE A 516 6.71 -5.82 -29.77
CA PHE A 516 7.21 -5.18 -30.98
C PHE A 516 6.06 -5.10 -31.98
N THR A 517 5.70 -3.89 -32.38
CA THR A 517 4.59 -3.59 -33.29
C THR A 517 5.09 -2.85 -34.52
N VAL A 518 4.25 -2.84 -35.56
CA VAL A 518 4.43 -2.02 -36.77
C VAL A 518 3.14 -1.26 -37.07
N ARG A 519 3.23 -0.23 -37.90
CA ARG A 519 2.10 0.57 -38.39
C ARG A 519 1.63 0.07 -39.77
N PRO A 520 0.38 0.35 -40.17
CA PRO A 520 -0.12 -0.03 -41.50
C PRO A 520 0.72 0.50 -42.66
N ASP A 521 1.25 1.71 -42.53
CA ASP A 521 2.04 2.42 -43.54
C ASP A 521 3.55 2.10 -43.50
N ASP A 522 4.00 1.31 -42.51
CA ASP A 522 5.39 0.84 -42.46
C ASP A 522 5.72 -0.03 -43.67
N ILE A 523 7.00 0.00 -44.06
CA ILE A 523 7.52 -0.86 -45.13
C ILE A 523 7.64 -2.31 -44.63
N VAL A 524 7.34 -3.28 -45.50
CA VAL A 524 7.43 -4.70 -45.17
C VAL A 524 8.85 -5.14 -44.76
N ASP A 525 9.89 -4.52 -45.33
CA ASP A 525 11.29 -4.79 -44.96
C ASP A 525 11.56 -4.54 -43.49
N PHE A 526 10.93 -3.51 -42.90
CA PHE A 526 11.04 -3.23 -41.47
C PHE A 526 10.38 -4.34 -40.65
N ALA A 527 9.16 -4.77 -41.00
CA ALA A 527 8.50 -5.87 -40.32
C ALA A 527 9.30 -7.19 -40.41
N ALA A 528 9.91 -7.48 -41.56
CA ALA A 528 10.77 -8.64 -41.74
C ALA A 528 12.06 -8.56 -40.88
N THR A 529 12.68 -7.39 -40.85
CA THR A 529 13.88 -7.11 -40.06
C THR A 529 13.59 -7.21 -38.56
N LEU A 530 12.43 -6.70 -38.13
CA LEU A 530 11.97 -6.77 -36.75
C LEU A 530 11.72 -8.23 -36.31
N MET A 531 11.12 -9.05 -37.17
CA MET A 531 10.94 -10.49 -36.93
C MET A 531 12.27 -11.21 -36.75
N ASP A 532 13.27 -10.88 -37.56
CA ASP A 532 14.63 -11.44 -37.46
C ASP A 532 15.33 -11.01 -36.15
N TRP A 533 15.42 -9.70 -35.90
CA TRP A 533 16.09 -9.13 -34.73
C TRP A 533 15.50 -9.58 -33.39
N ARG A 534 14.18 -9.77 -33.34
CA ARG A 534 13.46 -10.16 -32.12
C ARG A 534 13.14 -11.65 -32.08
N HIS A 535 13.53 -12.41 -33.09
CA HIS A 535 13.23 -13.84 -33.25
C HIS A 535 11.73 -14.16 -33.09
N VAL A 536 10.85 -13.27 -33.56
CA VAL A 536 9.40 -13.42 -33.51
C VAL A 536 8.83 -13.81 -34.86
N ARG A 537 7.77 -14.62 -34.88
CA ARG A 537 7.11 -15.08 -36.12
C ARG A 537 5.87 -14.27 -36.50
N HIS A 538 5.39 -13.46 -35.57
CA HIS A 538 4.19 -12.66 -35.71
C HIS A 538 4.44 -11.29 -35.10
N VAL A 539 4.01 -10.24 -35.79
CA VAL A 539 4.13 -8.86 -35.33
C VAL A 539 2.72 -8.25 -35.43
N PRO A 540 2.14 -7.80 -34.31
CA PRO A 540 0.89 -7.06 -34.32
C PRO A 540 1.03 -5.73 -35.08
N VAL A 541 -0.03 -5.32 -35.77
CA VAL A 541 -0.12 -4.02 -36.43
C VAL A 541 -1.07 -3.14 -35.64
N GLU A 542 -0.62 -1.97 -35.23
CA GLU A 542 -1.42 -1.03 -34.45
C GLU A 542 -1.50 0.37 -35.08
N ASP A 543 -2.57 1.10 -34.77
CA ASP A 543 -2.69 2.51 -35.12
C ASP A 543 -2.05 3.43 -34.06
N ASP A 544 -2.02 4.74 -34.34
CA ASP A 544 -1.48 5.75 -33.41
C ASP A 544 -2.18 5.78 -32.02
N SER A 545 -3.36 5.16 -31.90
CA SER A 545 -4.11 5.08 -30.64
C SER A 545 -3.87 3.77 -29.86
N GLY A 546 -2.98 2.91 -30.36
CA GLY A 546 -2.65 1.60 -29.79
C GLY A 546 -3.74 0.54 -30.02
N ARG A 547 -4.65 0.76 -30.99
CA ARG A 547 -5.64 -0.25 -31.36
C ARG A 547 -5.02 -1.24 -32.32
N LEU A 548 -5.33 -2.51 -32.12
CA LEU A 548 -4.93 -3.58 -33.04
C LEU A 548 -5.72 -3.45 -34.34
N VAL A 549 -5.03 -3.20 -35.45
CA VAL A 549 -5.62 -3.05 -36.80
C VAL A 549 -5.18 -4.15 -37.76
N GLY A 550 -4.24 -5.00 -37.34
CA GLY A 550 -3.87 -6.18 -38.11
C GLY A 550 -2.82 -7.05 -37.43
N LEU A 551 -2.42 -8.11 -38.12
CA LEU A 551 -1.35 -9.01 -37.71
C LEU A 551 -0.56 -9.44 -38.95
N ILE A 552 0.75 -9.24 -38.93
CA ILE A 552 1.64 -9.78 -39.96
C ILE A 552 2.35 -11.02 -39.44
N SER A 553 2.45 -12.04 -40.28
CA SER A 553 3.17 -13.28 -39.96
C SER A 553 4.34 -13.48 -40.91
N HIS A 554 5.37 -14.19 -40.47
CA HIS A 554 6.46 -14.65 -41.34
C HIS A 554 5.90 -15.39 -42.57
N ARG A 555 4.82 -16.17 -42.45
CA ARG A 555 4.18 -16.82 -43.61
C ARG A 555 3.61 -15.82 -44.63
N ALA A 556 3.18 -14.63 -44.21
CA ALA A 556 2.79 -13.56 -45.13
C ALA A 556 4.00 -13.02 -45.91
N LEU A 557 5.14 -12.84 -45.23
CA LEU A 557 6.41 -12.43 -45.85
C LEU A 557 6.89 -13.46 -46.89
N LEU A 558 6.88 -14.75 -46.55
CA LEU A 558 7.26 -15.81 -47.50
C LEU A 558 6.36 -15.84 -48.74
N ARG A 559 5.05 -15.64 -48.55
CA ARG A 559 4.11 -15.56 -49.68
C ARG A 559 4.40 -14.35 -50.57
N LEU A 560 4.75 -13.20 -49.98
CA LEU A 560 5.14 -12.01 -50.74
C LEU A 560 6.38 -12.26 -51.60
N VAL A 561 7.41 -12.91 -51.03
CA VAL A 561 8.64 -13.30 -51.75
C VAL A 561 8.33 -14.28 -52.87
N ALA A 562 7.56 -15.34 -52.57
CA ALA A 562 7.18 -16.36 -53.56
C ALA A 562 6.36 -15.80 -54.73
N GLN A 563 5.63 -14.71 -54.52
CA GLN A 563 4.87 -14.02 -55.57
C GLN A 563 5.74 -13.07 -56.43
N GLY A 564 7.05 -12.95 -56.17
CA GLY A 564 7.95 -12.06 -56.91
C GLY A 564 7.60 -10.57 -56.75
N ARG A 565 6.91 -10.22 -55.66
CA ARG A 565 6.54 -8.84 -55.33
C ARG A 565 7.64 -8.08 -54.58
N VAL A 566 8.69 -8.79 -54.14
CA VAL A 566 9.88 -8.23 -53.51
C VAL A 566 10.90 -7.89 -54.61
N GLY A 567 11.28 -6.63 -54.76
CA GLY A 567 12.27 -6.17 -55.75
C GLY A 567 11.74 -5.35 -56.93
N ARG A 568 10.46 -4.94 -56.95
CA ARG A 568 9.95 -3.92 -57.88
C ARG A 568 10.11 -2.52 -57.27
N GLU A 569 10.14 -1.47 -58.08
CA GLU A 569 10.23 -0.05 -57.65
C GLU A 569 9.13 0.39 -56.64
N HIS A 570 8.14 -0.47 -56.36
CA HIS A 570 7.06 -0.24 -55.41
C HIS A 570 7.39 -0.82 -54.04
N LYS A 571 7.47 0.04 -53.02
CA LYS A 571 7.61 -0.37 -51.62
C LYS A 571 6.27 -0.93 -51.13
N VAL A 572 6.20 -2.24 -50.93
CA VAL A 572 5.03 -2.91 -50.35
C VAL A 572 4.92 -2.49 -48.89
N THR A 573 3.72 -2.06 -48.50
CA THR A 573 3.40 -1.65 -47.11
C THR A 573 2.89 -2.83 -46.28
N VAL A 574 2.95 -2.71 -44.95
CA VAL A 574 2.38 -3.69 -44.02
C VAL A 574 0.88 -3.89 -44.28
N GLU A 575 0.13 -2.81 -44.55
CA GLU A 575 -1.31 -2.85 -44.82
C GLU A 575 -1.69 -3.79 -45.98
N GLU A 576 -0.84 -3.89 -47.00
CA GLU A 576 -1.08 -4.72 -48.19
C GLU A 576 -1.02 -6.23 -47.92
N ILE A 577 -0.35 -6.64 -46.84
CA ILE A 577 -0.11 -8.07 -46.55
C ILE A 577 -0.56 -8.50 -45.15
N MET A 578 -0.95 -7.57 -44.28
CA MET A 578 -1.44 -7.87 -42.94
C MET A 578 -2.80 -8.59 -42.98
N HIS A 579 -3.04 -9.41 -41.97
CA HIS A 579 -4.36 -9.94 -41.68
C HIS A 579 -5.16 -8.90 -40.88
N ARG A 580 -6.19 -8.29 -41.48
CA ARG A 580 -6.91 -7.13 -40.92
C ARG A 580 -7.79 -7.43 -39.71
N GLU A 581 -8.32 -8.65 -39.60
CA GLU A 581 -9.25 -9.03 -38.52
C GLU A 581 -8.69 -10.20 -37.70
N PRO A 582 -7.51 -10.06 -37.06
CA PRO A 582 -6.94 -11.14 -36.27
C PRO A 582 -7.89 -11.52 -35.14
N VAL A 583 -8.00 -12.81 -34.87
CA VAL A 583 -8.77 -13.32 -33.73
C VAL A 583 -8.02 -12.95 -32.45
N THR A 584 -8.71 -12.28 -31.52
CA THR A 584 -8.13 -11.84 -30.26
C THR A 584 -8.74 -12.54 -29.05
N VAL A 585 -8.06 -12.44 -27.92
CA VAL A 585 -8.55 -12.85 -26.60
C VAL A 585 -8.36 -11.71 -25.60
N ARG A 586 -8.93 -11.83 -24.40
CA ARG A 586 -8.75 -10.87 -23.32
C ARG A 586 -7.74 -11.41 -22.29
N PRO A 587 -7.11 -10.55 -21.46
CA PRO A 587 -6.20 -11.03 -20.42
C PRO A 587 -6.85 -11.99 -19.40
N ASP A 588 -8.16 -11.86 -19.18
CA ASP A 588 -8.97 -12.72 -18.31
C ASP A 588 -9.46 -14.00 -19.00
N THR A 589 -9.24 -14.17 -20.31
CA THR A 589 -9.62 -15.39 -21.02
C THR A 589 -8.89 -16.61 -20.43
N PRO A 590 -9.63 -17.70 -20.09
CA PRO A 590 -9.02 -18.94 -19.64
C PRO A 590 -8.04 -19.51 -20.66
N THR A 591 -6.88 -19.97 -20.20
CA THR A 591 -5.83 -20.53 -21.07
C THR A 591 -6.33 -21.70 -21.91
N VAL A 592 -7.17 -22.56 -21.32
CA VAL A 592 -7.77 -23.70 -22.02
C VAL A 592 -8.68 -23.24 -23.17
N GLU A 593 -9.39 -22.12 -23.01
CA GLU A 593 -10.20 -21.53 -24.06
C GLU A 593 -9.33 -20.97 -25.19
N ALA A 594 -8.25 -20.26 -24.85
CA ALA A 594 -7.28 -19.78 -25.82
C ALA A 594 -6.65 -20.93 -26.63
N ILE A 595 -6.25 -22.02 -25.97
CA ILE A 595 -5.73 -23.24 -26.63
C ILE A 595 -6.78 -23.85 -27.57
N ARG A 596 -8.04 -23.97 -27.12
CA ARG A 596 -9.13 -24.50 -27.95
C ARG A 596 -9.36 -23.62 -29.18
N LEU A 597 -9.33 -22.31 -29.01
CA LEU A 597 -9.50 -21.32 -30.07
C LEU A 597 -8.36 -21.42 -31.10
N MET A 598 -7.11 -21.45 -30.64
CA MET A 598 -5.93 -21.62 -31.49
C MET A 598 -5.99 -22.91 -32.29
N ARG A 599 -6.33 -24.03 -31.64
CA ARG A 599 -6.45 -25.34 -32.30
C ARG A 599 -7.58 -25.36 -33.33
N ALA A 600 -8.77 -24.87 -32.97
CA ALA A 600 -9.95 -24.90 -33.84
C ALA A 600 -9.74 -24.04 -35.10
N LYS A 601 -9.10 -22.87 -34.95
CA LYS A 601 -8.85 -21.94 -36.05
C LYS A 601 -7.46 -22.07 -36.68
N LYS A 602 -6.64 -23.04 -36.24
CA LYS A 602 -5.26 -23.29 -36.69
C LYS A 602 -4.38 -22.03 -36.62
N LEU A 603 -4.50 -21.30 -35.52
CA LEU A 603 -3.79 -20.04 -35.27
C LEU A 603 -2.50 -20.30 -34.48
N ALA A 604 -1.41 -19.70 -34.92
CA ALA A 604 -0.11 -19.82 -34.26
C ALA A 604 0.13 -18.77 -33.16
N CYS A 605 -0.73 -17.74 -33.09
CA CYS A 605 -0.77 -16.78 -32.00
C CYS A 605 -2.16 -16.16 -31.87
N LEU A 606 -2.41 -15.53 -30.72
CA LEU A 606 -3.56 -14.68 -30.44
C LEU A 606 -3.06 -13.35 -29.87
N PRO A 607 -3.30 -12.22 -30.54
CA PRO A 607 -3.18 -10.92 -29.91
C PRO A 607 -4.16 -10.81 -28.72
N VAL A 608 -3.71 -10.18 -27.65
CA VAL A 608 -4.50 -9.98 -26.43
C VAL A 608 -4.92 -8.52 -26.37
N THR A 609 -6.23 -8.27 -26.29
CA THR A 609 -6.80 -6.93 -26.31
C THR A 609 -7.61 -6.62 -25.06
N ARG A 610 -7.55 -5.38 -24.59
CA ARG A 610 -8.44 -4.81 -23.57
C ARG A 610 -9.01 -3.51 -24.10
N ASP A 611 -10.34 -3.39 -24.13
CA ASP A 611 -11.03 -2.21 -24.67
C ASP A 611 -10.54 -1.83 -26.09
N ASN A 612 -10.36 -2.83 -26.95
CA ASN A 612 -9.80 -2.74 -28.32
C ASN A 612 -8.34 -2.27 -28.43
N ARG A 613 -7.65 -2.07 -27.32
CA ARG A 613 -6.21 -1.80 -27.30
C ARG A 613 -5.39 -3.07 -27.17
N LEU A 614 -4.29 -3.15 -27.89
CA LEU A 614 -3.35 -4.24 -27.78
C LEU A 614 -2.61 -4.17 -26.44
N VAL A 615 -2.66 -5.25 -25.65
CA VAL A 615 -2.04 -5.31 -24.31
C VAL A 615 -1.12 -6.52 -24.11
N GLY A 616 -1.08 -7.43 -25.09
CA GLY A 616 -0.17 -8.56 -25.09
C GLY A 616 -0.31 -9.43 -26.34
N ILE A 617 0.49 -10.48 -26.41
CA ILE A 617 0.36 -11.57 -27.40
C ILE A 617 0.67 -12.90 -26.72
N ILE A 618 -0.03 -13.94 -27.13
CA ILE A 618 0.28 -15.33 -26.77
C ILE A 618 0.51 -16.14 -28.04
N THR A 619 1.55 -16.96 -28.05
CA THR A 619 1.98 -17.77 -29.19
C THR A 619 1.98 -19.27 -28.87
N GLU A 620 2.06 -20.11 -29.90
CA GLU A 620 2.30 -21.55 -29.72
C GLU A 620 3.55 -21.84 -28.90
N HIS A 621 4.60 -21.04 -29.04
CA HIS A 621 5.83 -21.20 -28.28
C HIS A 621 5.59 -21.04 -26.78
N ASP A 622 4.83 -20.01 -26.39
CA ASP A 622 4.48 -19.78 -24.98
C ASP A 622 3.71 -20.98 -24.42
N LEU A 623 2.73 -21.48 -25.17
CA LEU A 623 1.97 -22.68 -24.80
C LEU A 623 2.82 -23.94 -24.72
N ILE A 624 3.82 -24.10 -25.59
CA ILE A 624 4.76 -25.23 -25.55
C ILE A 624 5.60 -25.17 -24.26
N VAL A 625 6.08 -23.99 -23.85
CA VAL A 625 6.82 -23.85 -22.59
C VAL A 625 5.94 -24.28 -21.39
N VAL A 626 4.66 -23.88 -21.39
CA VAL A 626 3.71 -24.33 -20.36
C VAL A 626 3.49 -25.84 -20.40
N ALA A 627 3.28 -26.40 -21.59
CA ALA A 627 3.03 -27.82 -21.78
C ALA A 627 4.25 -28.68 -21.41
N SER A 628 5.47 -28.25 -21.76
CA SER A 628 6.72 -28.93 -21.39
C SER A 628 6.82 -29.05 -19.88
N ARG A 629 6.64 -27.94 -19.16
CA ARG A 629 6.64 -27.96 -17.69
C ARG A 629 5.56 -28.87 -17.10
N LEU A 630 4.36 -28.90 -17.71
CA LEU A 630 3.24 -29.74 -17.23
C LEU A 630 3.60 -31.22 -17.38
N LEU A 631 4.19 -31.57 -18.53
CA LEU A 631 4.62 -32.92 -18.84
C LEU A 631 5.81 -33.36 -17.99
N GLU A 632 6.85 -32.51 -17.86
CA GLU A 632 8.00 -32.76 -17.00
C GLU A 632 7.56 -33.00 -15.55
N THR A 633 6.74 -32.12 -14.98
CA THR A 633 6.25 -32.30 -13.60
C THR A 633 5.43 -33.58 -13.44
N TYR A 634 4.54 -33.88 -14.39
CA TYR A 634 3.68 -35.08 -14.31
C TYR A 634 4.49 -36.38 -14.48
N LEU A 635 5.49 -36.39 -15.36
CA LEU A 635 6.32 -37.56 -15.62
C LEU A 635 7.38 -37.77 -14.54
N ASP A 636 7.91 -36.70 -13.94
CA ASP A 636 8.89 -36.78 -12.85
C ASP A 636 8.25 -37.19 -11.52
N GLU A 637 6.97 -36.86 -11.28
CA GLU A 637 6.18 -37.32 -10.13
C GLU A 637 5.90 -38.85 -10.13
N GLU A 638 6.19 -39.57 -11.23
CA GLU A 638 6.07 -41.05 -11.34
C GLU A 638 7.41 -41.81 -11.10
N THR A 639 8.49 -41.12 -10.71
CA THR A 639 9.80 -41.71 -10.31
C THR A 639 10.15 -41.39 -8.87
#